data_AF-A0A7C4LMZ7-F1
#
_entry.id   AF-A0A7C4LMZ7-F1
#
_cell.length_a   1.000
_cell.length_b   1.000
_cell.length_c   1.000
_cell.angle_alpha   90.00
_cell.angle_beta   90.00
_cell.angle_gamma   90.00
#
_symmetry.space_group_name_H-M   'P 1'
#
loop_
_entity.id
_entity.type
_entity.pdbx_description
1 polymer ?
#
loop_
_entity_poly.entity_id
_entity_poly.type
_entity_poly.pdbx_seq_one_letter_code
_entity_poly.pdbx_strand_id
1 'polypeptide(L)'
;MQPVCLALYWHQHQPYYPDRVGGENYMPWVRLHGTKDYWGMAWHIKEVPEFRCTINLVPSLLQQLRAYTEEGASDRHLDISRIPADGLSESDVAYMLDQFFMANFDHMIRPYPRYLELHQKRGSHEPRERAMKRFTERDLRDLQVWSNLTWMHPLLFERDSDLKALMQKGQNYTESDKAWLLRKQLDVLRDIIPLHKQLMQGGQVELTTTPFYHPILPLLWDKRSARQAMPGCALPKHLDSYRDDAVVHLRRAVEYHHKLFGTPPVGMWPSEGSVSQDVIAAIADVGIQWIATDEEILAHSTNGWVSRDAGGYIRHPELLYRPWKVEDQGRSLQIIFRDHALSDLIGFQYQRSDPVHAANDLVGKLEAIGRAVEPHNAARPALVPIILDGENCWEYYPDGGVRFLRTLYRQCVQRPTIRPLRVSDALHEVPAHDKIGHLFAGSWISHNFAIWIGHAEDNTAWDLLHQTREFLKQTQALGTLPADLLARAWEEIYIAEGSDWYWWFGDDHSSAQDSLFDQLFRKHLKNVYILLKTPYPPQLDKPISRGGQRPIHSQPRGFLPVKVDGRHTFFEWINAGQYVAGSERGTMTMVTQGVIRELHFGFDEQRFLLRVDTVSRAAEDLHAVELLRIGFAEPRDVEIRVTGFVAGPLQAAVFVNNLRQAAAGEVAMRRVLELGVPLAALGIHANSAVEFFVETVDSGQNADRLPREGLISLTCPSKDFEYLMWQA
;
A
#
# COMPACT_ATOMS: atom_id res chain seq x y z
N MET A 1 -27.78 -37.75 -7.19
CA MET A 1 -26.88 -36.61 -7.00
C MET A 1 -26.52 -35.98 -8.32
N GLN A 2 -27.15 -34.85 -8.65
CA GLN A 2 -26.65 -33.98 -9.70
C GLN A 2 -25.24 -33.47 -9.34
N PRO A 3 -24.34 -33.27 -10.31
CA PRO A 3 -23.03 -32.72 -10.04
C PRO A 3 -23.13 -31.28 -9.54
N VAL A 4 -22.25 -30.92 -8.60
CA VAL A 4 -22.09 -29.54 -8.13
C VAL A 4 -21.34 -28.74 -9.18
N CYS A 5 -21.86 -27.55 -9.52
CA CYS A 5 -21.18 -26.58 -10.36
C CYS A 5 -20.19 -25.78 -9.51
N LEU A 6 -18.90 -26.07 -9.63
CA LEU A 6 -17.84 -25.33 -8.93
C LEU A 6 -17.48 -24.08 -9.74
N ALA A 7 -17.70 -22.91 -9.14
CA ALA A 7 -17.28 -21.62 -9.67
C ALA A 7 -16.09 -21.10 -8.86
N LEU A 8 -14.88 -21.53 -9.24
CA LEU A 8 -13.63 -21.02 -8.66
C LEU A 8 -13.29 -19.68 -9.33
N TYR A 9 -13.09 -18.65 -8.52
CA TYR A 9 -12.83 -17.28 -8.96
C TYR A 9 -11.57 -16.76 -8.25
N TRP A 10 -10.53 -16.44 -9.02
CA TRP A 10 -9.29 -15.86 -8.52
C TRP A 10 -9.24 -14.35 -8.80
N HIS A 11 -9.17 -13.53 -7.76
CA HIS A 11 -8.99 -12.08 -7.88
C HIS A 11 -7.52 -11.70 -7.81
N GLN A 12 -6.96 -11.07 -8.85
CA GLN A 12 -5.56 -10.66 -8.88
C GLN A 12 -5.43 -9.14 -8.97
N HIS A 13 -4.80 -8.55 -7.97
CA HIS A 13 -4.71 -7.09 -7.80
C HIS A 13 -3.36 -6.65 -7.25
N GLN A 14 -2.98 -5.42 -7.55
CA GLN A 14 -1.97 -4.68 -6.82
C GLN A 14 -2.33 -3.20 -6.82
N PRO A 15 -2.07 -2.49 -5.71
CA PRO A 15 -2.09 -1.03 -5.69
C PRO A 15 -1.28 -0.43 -6.84
N TYR A 16 -1.61 0.80 -7.22
CA TYR A 16 -0.86 1.54 -8.21
C TYR A 16 0.37 2.21 -7.59
N TYR A 17 1.51 1.53 -7.61
CA TYR A 17 2.74 2.00 -6.95
C TYR A 17 3.52 3.14 -7.64
N PRO A 18 3.51 3.29 -8.98
CA PRO A 18 4.35 4.27 -9.65
C PRO A 18 3.93 5.74 -9.41
N ASP A 19 4.88 6.57 -9.00
CA ASP A 19 4.80 8.03 -9.14
C ASP A 19 5.39 8.45 -10.49
N ARG A 20 4.51 8.69 -11.47
CA ARG A 20 4.92 9.09 -12.83
C ARG A 20 5.48 10.51 -12.90
N VAL A 21 5.16 11.37 -11.93
CA VAL A 21 5.63 12.76 -11.92
C VAL A 21 7.04 12.83 -11.34
N GLY A 22 7.30 12.12 -10.24
CA GLY A 22 8.64 11.96 -9.66
C GLY A 22 9.54 10.99 -10.42
N GLY A 23 8.97 10.07 -11.20
CA GLY A 23 9.71 9.04 -11.93
C GLY A 23 10.17 7.89 -11.02
N GLU A 24 9.47 7.65 -9.90
CA GLU A 24 9.82 6.66 -8.89
C GLU A 24 8.77 5.55 -8.83
N ASN A 25 9.21 4.33 -8.53
CA ASN A 25 8.34 3.20 -8.23
C ASN A 25 8.91 2.46 -7.02
N TYR A 26 8.25 2.63 -5.88
CA TYR A 26 8.81 2.29 -4.58
C TYR A 26 8.72 0.81 -4.25
N MET A 27 7.76 0.09 -4.83
CA MET A 27 7.44 -1.27 -4.41
C MET A 27 7.61 -2.29 -5.54
N PRO A 28 8.20 -3.46 -5.26
CA PRO A 28 8.48 -4.47 -6.28
C PRO A 28 7.33 -5.45 -6.53
N TRP A 29 6.20 -5.28 -5.83
CA TRP A 29 5.18 -6.32 -5.68
C TRP A 29 4.54 -6.78 -6.99
N VAL A 30 4.27 -5.87 -7.92
CA VAL A 30 3.79 -6.23 -9.27
C VAL A 30 4.75 -7.18 -9.98
N ARG A 31 6.06 -6.93 -9.88
CA ARG A 31 7.07 -7.80 -10.51
C ARG A 31 7.22 -9.11 -9.76
N LEU A 32 7.29 -9.09 -8.43
CA LEU A 32 7.53 -10.31 -7.63
C LEU A 32 6.33 -11.26 -7.69
N HIS A 33 5.10 -10.76 -7.50
CA HIS A 33 3.89 -11.57 -7.68
C HIS A 33 3.66 -11.95 -9.15
N GLY A 34 4.10 -11.11 -10.11
CA GLY A 34 4.07 -11.47 -11.52
C GLY A 34 4.88 -12.72 -11.85
N THR A 35 6.10 -12.84 -11.29
CA THR A 35 6.96 -14.02 -11.51
C THR A 35 6.54 -15.25 -10.70
N LYS A 36 5.66 -15.06 -9.72
CA LYS A 36 5.14 -16.11 -8.85
C LYS A 36 3.70 -16.46 -9.21
N ASP A 37 2.76 -15.67 -8.74
CA ASP A 37 1.34 -15.99 -8.63
C ASP A 37 0.62 -15.83 -9.97
N TYR A 38 0.75 -14.69 -10.65
CA TYR A 38 -0.01 -14.41 -11.87
C TYR A 38 0.35 -15.38 -12.99
N TRP A 39 1.65 -15.61 -13.20
CA TRP A 39 2.11 -16.61 -14.16
C TRP A 39 1.81 -18.05 -13.67
N GLY A 40 2.11 -18.36 -12.40
CA GLY A 40 2.05 -19.71 -11.85
C GLY A 40 0.64 -20.29 -11.79
N MET A 41 -0.33 -19.51 -11.34
CA MET A 41 -1.74 -19.93 -11.28
C MET A 41 -2.32 -20.20 -12.67
N ALA A 42 -2.05 -19.31 -13.63
CA ALA A 42 -2.46 -19.51 -15.02
C ALA A 42 -1.81 -20.79 -15.59
N TRP A 43 -0.55 -21.05 -15.25
CA TRP A 43 0.13 -22.26 -15.68
C TRP A 43 -0.49 -23.53 -15.07
N HIS A 44 -0.87 -23.53 -13.80
CA HIS A 44 -1.57 -24.66 -13.18
C HIS A 44 -2.87 -25.03 -13.91
N ILE A 45 -3.63 -24.05 -14.37
CA ILE A 45 -4.85 -24.28 -15.16
C ILE A 45 -4.47 -24.89 -16.51
N LYS A 46 -3.42 -24.38 -17.16
CA LYS A 46 -2.92 -24.91 -18.44
C LYS A 46 -2.49 -26.38 -18.35
N GLU A 47 -2.00 -26.83 -17.19
CA GLU A 47 -1.63 -28.24 -16.95
C GLU A 47 -2.84 -29.19 -16.87
N VAL A 48 -4.07 -28.67 -16.70
CA VAL A 48 -5.31 -29.46 -16.59
C VAL A 48 -6.34 -28.94 -17.61
N PRO A 49 -6.25 -29.34 -18.90
CA PRO A 49 -7.02 -28.77 -20.00
C PRO A 49 -8.54 -28.82 -19.88
N GLU A 50 -9.07 -29.69 -19.03
CA GLU A 50 -10.50 -29.86 -18.74
C GLU A 50 -11.00 -28.95 -17.62
N PHE A 51 -10.10 -28.40 -16.79
CA PHE A 51 -10.49 -27.55 -15.68
C PHE A 51 -10.96 -26.18 -16.20
N ARG A 52 -12.03 -25.66 -15.61
CA ARG A 52 -12.62 -24.37 -15.99
C ARG A 52 -12.76 -23.50 -14.74
N CYS A 53 -12.42 -22.22 -14.85
CA CYS A 53 -12.54 -21.26 -13.76
C CYS A 53 -12.61 -19.82 -14.27
N THR A 54 -12.81 -18.87 -13.37
CA THR A 54 -12.80 -17.45 -13.66
C THR A 54 -11.58 -16.79 -13.01
N ILE A 55 -10.89 -15.90 -13.73
CA ILE A 55 -9.80 -15.08 -13.20
C ILE A 55 -10.14 -13.63 -13.45
N ASN A 56 -10.00 -12.81 -12.41
CA ASN A 56 -10.09 -11.37 -12.51
C ASN A 56 -8.71 -10.75 -12.51
N LEU A 57 -8.47 -9.87 -13.49
CA LEU A 57 -7.24 -9.10 -13.59
C LEU A 57 -7.60 -7.62 -13.50
N VAL A 58 -7.18 -6.96 -12.41
CA VAL A 58 -7.45 -5.53 -12.23
C VAL A 58 -6.73 -4.70 -13.31
N PRO A 59 -7.38 -3.71 -13.95
CA PRO A 59 -6.76 -2.92 -15.02
C PRO A 59 -5.48 -2.19 -14.61
N SER A 60 -5.42 -1.62 -13.41
CA SER A 60 -4.24 -0.95 -12.86
C SER A 60 -3.03 -1.91 -12.74
N LEU A 61 -3.24 -3.15 -12.33
CA LEU A 61 -2.21 -4.20 -12.31
C LEU A 61 -1.70 -4.48 -13.72
N LEU A 62 -2.60 -4.69 -14.69
CA LEU A 62 -2.24 -4.95 -16.09
C LEU A 62 -1.49 -3.78 -16.73
N GLN A 63 -1.81 -2.54 -16.35
CA GLN A 63 -1.07 -1.36 -16.79
C GLN A 63 0.36 -1.35 -16.21
N GLN A 64 0.54 -1.69 -14.95
CA GLN A 64 1.87 -1.77 -14.34
C GLN A 64 2.72 -2.89 -14.95
N LEU A 65 2.16 -4.09 -15.17
CA LEU A 65 2.85 -5.18 -15.86
C LEU A 65 3.36 -4.75 -17.23
N ARG A 66 2.51 -4.07 -18.02
CA ARG A 66 2.90 -3.55 -19.34
C ARG A 66 3.98 -2.48 -19.26
N ALA A 67 3.94 -1.63 -18.23
CA ALA A 67 4.98 -0.63 -18.02
C ALA A 67 6.38 -1.29 -17.87
N TYR A 68 6.48 -2.39 -17.11
CA TYR A 68 7.74 -3.15 -17.01
C TYR A 68 8.16 -3.77 -18.35
N THR A 69 7.23 -4.34 -19.10
CA THR A 69 7.55 -5.17 -20.26
C THR A 69 7.71 -4.40 -21.56
N GLU A 70 7.01 -3.27 -21.70
CA GLU A 70 6.89 -2.48 -22.94
C GLU A 70 7.48 -1.07 -22.82
N GLU A 71 7.45 -0.46 -21.63
CA GLU A 71 7.88 0.93 -21.40
C GLU A 71 9.24 1.02 -20.69
N GLY A 72 9.83 -0.13 -20.31
CA GLY A 72 11.11 -0.19 -19.61
C GLY A 72 11.06 0.32 -18.16
N ALA A 73 9.87 0.34 -17.55
CA ALA A 73 9.71 0.72 -16.16
C ALA A 73 10.52 -0.20 -15.23
N SER A 74 10.88 0.34 -14.07
CA SER A 74 11.64 -0.34 -13.04
C SER A 74 11.00 -0.11 -11.68
N ASP A 75 11.57 -0.72 -10.64
CA ASP A 75 11.29 -0.45 -9.24
C ASP A 75 12.59 -0.35 -8.45
N ARG A 76 12.54 0.31 -7.29
CA ARG A 76 13.73 0.53 -6.45
C ARG A 76 14.47 -0.78 -6.11
N HIS A 77 13.73 -1.87 -5.88
CA HIS A 77 14.32 -3.18 -5.59
C HIS A 77 15.07 -3.76 -6.79
N LEU A 78 14.50 -3.64 -8.00
CA LEU A 78 15.11 -4.06 -9.26
C LEU A 78 16.34 -3.23 -9.59
N ASP A 79 16.27 -1.91 -9.39
CA ASP A 79 17.39 -1.01 -9.63
C ASP A 79 18.58 -1.35 -8.73
N ILE A 80 18.36 -1.53 -7.42
CA ILE A 80 19.41 -1.98 -6.51
C ILE A 80 19.91 -3.38 -6.86
N SER A 81 19.02 -4.28 -7.31
CA SER A 81 19.42 -5.62 -7.76
C SER A 81 20.32 -5.60 -9.00
N ARG A 82 20.24 -4.57 -9.85
CA ARG A 82 21.06 -4.41 -11.06
C ARG A 82 22.46 -3.89 -10.78
N ILE A 83 22.64 -3.09 -9.73
CA ILE A 83 23.95 -2.51 -9.38
C ILE A 83 24.94 -3.66 -9.10
N PRO A 84 26.14 -3.67 -9.71
CA PRO A 84 27.20 -4.60 -9.36
C PRO A 84 27.53 -4.55 -7.87
N ALA A 85 27.80 -5.68 -7.23
CA ALA A 85 27.93 -5.72 -5.77
C ALA A 85 29.08 -4.85 -5.21
N ASP A 86 30.11 -4.56 -6.03
CA ASP A 86 31.23 -3.65 -5.73
C ASP A 86 30.91 -2.17 -5.96
N GLY A 87 29.78 -1.87 -6.62
CA GLY A 87 29.29 -0.52 -6.90
C GLY A 87 28.16 -0.06 -5.97
N LEU A 88 27.76 -0.87 -4.99
CA LEU A 88 26.69 -0.53 -4.04
C LEU A 88 27.16 0.55 -3.05
N SER A 89 26.36 1.61 -2.91
CA SER A 89 26.56 2.62 -1.87
C SER A 89 26.15 2.09 -0.49
N GLU A 90 26.59 2.76 0.59
CA GLU A 90 26.17 2.41 1.96
C GLU A 90 24.64 2.40 2.13
N SER A 91 23.96 3.34 1.49
CA SER A 91 22.49 3.42 1.46
C SER A 91 21.83 2.29 0.67
N ASP A 92 22.43 1.83 -0.42
CA ASP A 92 21.87 0.70 -1.18
C ASP A 92 22.00 -0.58 -0.37
N VAL A 93 23.13 -0.78 0.31
CA VAL A 93 23.31 -1.90 1.23
C VAL A 93 22.32 -1.83 2.39
N ALA A 94 22.11 -0.64 2.97
CA ALA A 94 21.11 -0.46 4.02
C ALA A 94 19.71 -0.85 3.55
N TYR A 95 19.29 -0.39 2.36
CA TYR A 95 18.03 -0.80 1.75
C TYR A 95 17.96 -2.32 1.58
N MET A 96 19.02 -2.96 1.09
CA MET A 96 19.05 -4.42 0.92
C MET A 96 18.83 -5.15 2.25
N LEU A 97 19.51 -4.74 3.31
CA LEU A 97 19.38 -5.40 4.62
C LEU A 97 18.01 -5.18 5.28
N ASP A 98 17.27 -4.16 4.85
CA ASP A 98 15.90 -3.89 5.31
C ASP A 98 14.84 -4.59 4.43
N GLN A 99 15.03 -4.62 3.11
CA GLN A 99 13.96 -5.01 2.15
C GLN A 99 14.23 -6.33 1.43
N PHE A 100 15.48 -6.80 1.31
CA PHE A 100 15.78 -8.00 0.50
C PHE A 100 15.38 -9.30 1.19
N PHE A 101 14.95 -9.25 2.45
CA PHE A 101 14.40 -10.37 3.22
C PHE A 101 12.86 -10.35 3.32
N MET A 102 12.18 -9.55 2.51
CA MET A 102 10.71 -9.51 2.44
C MET A 102 10.17 -10.74 1.70
N ALA A 103 10.20 -11.87 2.38
CA ALA A 103 9.70 -13.15 1.93
C ALA A 103 9.32 -13.99 3.15
N ASN A 104 8.39 -14.94 3.00
CA ASN A 104 8.01 -15.81 4.11
C ASN A 104 9.22 -16.56 4.69
N PHE A 105 9.46 -16.41 6.00
CA PHE A 105 10.65 -16.99 6.62
C PHE A 105 10.69 -18.51 6.49
N ASP A 106 9.60 -19.21 6.80
CA ASP A 106 9.61 -20.68 6.86
C ASP A 106 9.62 -21.35 5.49
N HIS A 107 9.01 -20.73 4.47
CA HIS A 107 8.81 -21.35 3.16
C HIS A 107 9.66 -20.75 2.03
N MET A 108 10.19 -19.54 2.21
CA MET A 108 10.96 -18.84 1.16
C MET A 108 12.40 -18.48 1.60
N ILE A 109 12.68 -18.36 2.90
CA ILE A 109 14.04 -18.07 3.40
C ILE A 109 14.71 -19.33 3.94
N ARG A 110 14.12 -19.92 4.99
CA ARG A 110 14.63 -21.07 5.73
C ARG A 110 14.95 -22.30 4.88
N PRO A 111 14.21 -22.63 3.80
CA PRO A 111 14.52 -23.80 2.99
C PRO A 111 15.85 -23.70 2.23
N TYR A 112 16.38 -22.50 2.04
CA TYR A 112 17.61 -22.28 1.26
C TYR A 112 18.78 -21.94 2.18
N PRO A 113 19.76 -22.85 2.38
CA PRO A 113 20.78 -22.70 3.42
C PRO A 113 21.56 -21.38 3.35
N ARG A 114 21.95 -20.96 2.14
CA ARG A 114 22.68 -19.70 1.94
C ARG A 114 21.82 -18.48 2.24
N TYR A 115 20.54 -18.49 1.86
CA TYR A 115 19.67 -17.36 2.12
C TYR A 115 19.35 -17.22 3.62
N LEU A 116 19.13 -18.34 4.30
CA LEU A 116 19.01 -18.41 5.75
C LEU A 116 20.27 -17.89 6.47
N GLU A 117 21.46 -18.27 6.00
CA GLU A 117 22.73 -17.77 6.53
C GLU A 117 22.80 -16.23 6.42
N LEU A 118 22.46 -15.65 5.26
CA LEU A 118 22.44 -14.20 5.04
C LEU A 118 21.42 -13.49 5.95
N HIS A 119 20.24 -14.08 6.13
CA HIS A 119 19.22 -13.57 7.05
C HIS A 119 19.72 -13.58 8.50
N GLN A 120 20.33 -14.68 8.95
CA GLN A 120 20.93 -14.79 10.29
C GLN A 120 22.07 -13.79 10.47
N LYS A 121 22.88 -13.57 9.43
CA LYS A 121 23.99 -12.62 9.42
C LYS A 121 23.53 -11.16 9.56
N ARG A 122 22.39 -10.81 8.95
CA ARG A 122 21.72 -9.50 9.12
C ARG A 122 21.28 -9.28 10.57
N GLY A 123 20.74 -10.33 11.20
CA GLY A 123 20.33 -10.30 12.62
C GLY A 123 19.01 -9.56 12.85
N SER A 124 18.20 -10.00 13.80
CA SER A 124 16.81 -9.53 13.93
C SER A 124 16.67 -8.12 14.54
N HIS A 125 17.65 -7.64 15.33
CA HIS A 125 17.51 -6.43 16.17
C HIS A 125 18.76 -5.54 16.23
N GLU A 126 19.67 -5.64 15.26
CA GLU A 126 20.91 -4.87 15.30
C GLU A 126 20.84 -3.55 14.50
N PRO A 127 21.57 -2.49 14.95
CA PRO A 127 21.74 -1.28 14.16
C PRO A 127 22.33 -1.58 12.78
N ARG A 128 21.76 -0.96 11.74
CA ARG A 128 22.11 -1.19 10.33
C ARG A 128 23.62 -1.09 10.08
N GLU A 129 24.28 -0.12 10.71
CA GLU A 129 25.71 0.15 10.54
C GLU A 129 26.58 -1.01 11.02
N ARG A 130 26.10 -1.77 12.02
CA ARG A 130 26.79 -2.97 12.52
C ARG A 130 26.54 -4.16 11.61
N ALA A 131 25.31 -4.34 11.15
CA ALA A 131 24.95 -5.40 10.22
C ALA A 131 25.75 -5.28 8.92
N MET A 132 25.82 -4.08 8.34
CA MET A 132 26.55 -3.79 7.09
C MET A 132 28.01 -4.25 7.13
N LYS A 133 28.73 -4.01 8.24
CA LYS A 133 30.15 -4.39 8.38
C LYS A 133 30.41 -5.90 8.31
N ARG A 134 29.36 -6.73 8.45
CA ARG A 134 29.49 -8.19 8.34
C ARG A 134 29.44 -8.65 6.89
N PHE A 135 28.75 -7.92 6.01
CA PHE A 135 28.51 -8.34 4.64
C PHE A 135 29.73 -8.05 3.77
N THR A 136 30.18 -9.09 3.06
CA THR A 136 31.17 -8.97 1.99
C THR A 136 30.46 -8.70 0.66
N GLU A 137 31.21 -8.24 -0.35
CA GLU A 137 30.70 -8.09 -1.73
C GLU A 137 29.99 -9.36 -2.22
N ARG A 138 30.57 -10.54 -1.94
CA ARG A 138 29.96 -11.82 -2.30
C ARG A 138 28.64 -12.07 -1.57
N ASP A 139 28.54 -11.71 -0.29
CA ASP A 139 27.29 -11.85 0.46
C ASP A 139 26.20 -10.95 -0.12
N LEU A 140 26.55 -9.72 -0.49
CA LEU A 140 25.63 -8.77 -1.13
C LEU A 140 25.15 -9.30 -2.47
N ARG A 141 26.04 -9.85 -3.30
CA ARG A 141 25.67 -10.45 -4.59
C ARG A 141 24.77 -11.67 -4.41
N ASP A 142 25.11 -12.57 -3.49
CA ASP A 142 24.27 -13.73 -3.19
C ASP A 142 22.90 -13.28 -2.66
N LEU A 143 22.83 -12.22 -1.85
CA LEU A 143 21.58 -11.64 -1.37
C LEU A 143 20.74 -11.04 -2.50
N GLN A 144 21.34 -10.30 -3.45
CA GLN A 144 20.64 -9.78 -4.63
C GLN A 144 20.00 -10.90 -5.45
N VAL A 145 20.71 -12.03 -5.61
CA VAL A 145 20.17 -13.18 -6.33
C VAL A 145 19.05 -13.85 -5.54
N TRP A 146 19.28 -14.20 -4.27
CA TRP A 146 18.28 -14.91 -3.46
C TRP A 146 16.98 -14.14 -3.26
N SER A 147 17.08 -12.83 -3.04
CA SER A 147 15.91 -11.95 -2.89
C SER A 147 15.01 -11.93 -4.12
N ASN A 148 15.55 -12.18 -5.32
CA ASN A 148 14.75 -12.28 -6.54
C ASN A 148 14.40 -13.73 -6.91
N LEU A 149 15.32 -14.67 -6.67
CA LEU A 149 15.19 -16.07 -7.08
C LEU A 149 14.07 -16.79 -6.32
N THR A 150 13.91 -16.50 -5.03
CA THR A 150 12.87 -17.15 -4.21
C THR A 150 11.45 -16.76 -4.62
N TRP A 151 11.28 -15.63 -5.32
CA TRP A 151 10.00 -15.13 -5.82
C TRP A 151 9.65 -15.68 -7.21
N MET A 152 10.44 -16.59 -7.76
CA MET A 152 10.09 -17.32 -8.98
C MET A 152 9.15 -18.48 -8.64
N HIS A 153 8.06 -18.63 -9.40
CA HIS A 153 7.11 -19.73 -9.17
C HIS A 153 7.80 -21.10 -9.27
N PRO A 154 7.50 -22.08 -8.37
CA PRO A 154 8.14 -23.39 -8.39
C PRO A 154 8.04 -24.15 -9.73
N LEU A 155 6.94 -23.99 -10.47
CA LEU A 155 6.76 -24.58 -11.80
C LEU A 155 7.77 -24.07 -12.85
N LEU A 156 8.34 -22.88 -12.67
CA LEU A 156 9.38 -22.39 -13.58
C LEU A 156 10.63 -23.27 -13.49
N PHE A 157 11.00 -23.74 -12.29
CA PHE A 157 12.15 -24.64 -12.10
C PHE A 157 11.89 -26.06 -12.61
N GLU A 158 10.64 -26.49 -12.73
CA GLU A 158 10.29 -27.76 -13.36
C GLU A 158 10.48 -27.71 -14.89
N ARG A 159 10.35 -26.52 -15.48
CA ARG A 159 10.29 -26.31 -16.93
C ARG A 159 11.56 -25.75 -17.55
N ASP A 160 12.32 -24.99 -16.77
CA ASP A 160 13.52 -24.31 -17.23
C ASP A 160 14.76 -24.94 -16.54
N SER A 161 15.54 -25.69 -17.32
CA SER A 161 16.74 -26.37 -16.83
C SER A 161 17.81 -25.40 -16.35
N ASP A 162 17.91 -24.22 -16.95
CA ASP A 162 18.92 -23.22 -16.60
C ASP A 162 18.56 -22.55 -15.27
N LEU A 163 17.26 -22.23 -15.08
CA LEU A 163 16.76 -21.70 -13.80
C LEU A 163 16.93 -22.74 -12.66
N LYS A 164 16.67 -24.02 -12.97
CA LYS A 164 16.91 -25.12 -12.03
C LYS A 164 18.39 -25.24 -11.67
N ALA A 165 19.29 -25.14 -12.64
CA ALA A 165 20.73 -25.16 -12.40
C ALA A 165 21.17 -23.96 -11.54
N LEU A 166 20.60 -22.78 -11.76
CA LEU A 166 20.85 -21.58 -10.95
C LEU A 166 20.40 -21.77 -9.49
N MET A 167 19.23 -22.38 -9.27
CA MET A 167 18.75 -22.73 -7.93
C MET A 167 19.68 -23.74 -7.24
N GLN A 168 20.12 -24.77 -7.96
CA GLN A 168 21.04 -25.80 -7.44
C GLN A 168 22.42 -25.26 -7.10
N LYS A 169 22.89 -24.21 -7.80
CA LYS A 169 24.15 -23.53 -7.49
C LYS A 169 24.16 -23.01 -6.05
N GLY A 170 23.03 -22.46 -5.58
CA GLY A 170 22.71 -22.13 -4.19
C GLY A 170 23.51 -21.01 -3.51
N GLN A 171 24.73 -20.75 -3.97
CA GLN A 171 25.65 -19.72 -3.50
C GLN A 171 26.74 -19.56 -4.54
N ASN A 172 27.59 -18.53 -4.46
CA ASN A 172 28.66 -18.44 -5.45
C ASN A 172 28.28 -17.62 -6.67
N TYR A 173 27.20 -16.86 -6.61
CA TYR A 173 26.62 -16.29 -7.80
C TYR A 173 27.58 -15.28 -8.42
N THR A 174 27.60 -15.22 -9.74
CA THR A 174 28.36 -14.22 -10.50
C THR A 174 27.45 -13.07 -10.92
N GLU A 175 28.04 -11.97 -11.36
CA GLU A 175 27.28 -10.85 -11.96
C GLU A 175 26.51 -11.30 -13.21
N SER A 176 27.05 -12.27 -13.98
CA SER A 176 26.36 -12.85 -15.12
C SER A 176 25.13 -13.66 -14.72
N ASP A 177 25.20 -14.42 -13.62
CA ASP A 177 24.05 -15.17 -13.08
C ASP A 177 22.94 -14.21 -12.65
N LYS A 178 23.31 -13.15 -11.92
CA LYS A 178 22.39 -12.10 -11.48
C LYS A 178 21.71 -11.42 -12.66
N ALA A 179 22.48 -10.96 -13.64
CA ALA A 179 21.95 -10.31 -14.83
C ALA A 179 21.05 -11.26 -15.66
N TRP A 180 21.38 -12.55 -15.71
CA TRP A 180 20.54 -13.56 -16.35
C TRP A 180 19.20 -13.74 -15.62
N LEU A 181 19.21 -13.88 -14.28
CA LEU A 181 18.00 -14.02 -13.47
C LEU A 181 17.06 -12.82 -13.64
N LEU A 182 17.59 -11.60 -13.56
CA LEU A 182 16.77 -10.38 -13.67
C LEU A 182 16.14 -10.25 -15.07
N ARG A 183 16.84 -10.67 -16.13
CA ARG A 183 16.24 -10.74 -17.47
C ARG A 183 15.16 -11.82 -17.54
N LYS A 184 15.41 -12.99 -16.95
CA LYS A 184 14.44 -14.08 -16.90
C LYS A 184 13.15 -13.68 -16.20
N GLN A 185 13.22 -12.89 -15.12
CA GLN A 185 12.04 -12.33 -14.46
C GLN A 185 11.19 -11.50 -15.43
N LEU A 186 11.82 -10.61 -16.22
CA LEU A 186 11.12 -9.80 -17.21
C LEU A 186 10.52 -10.65 -18.33
N ASP A 187 11.18 -11.73 -18.75
CA ASP A 187 10.63 -12.67 -19.73
C ASP A 187 9.37 -13.36 -19.19
N VAL A 188 9.37 -13.77 -17.93
CA VAL A 188 8.17 -14.33 -17.28
C VAL A 188 7.03 -13.31 -17.22
N LEU A 189 7.32 -12.05 -16.91
CA LEU A 189 6.30 -10.98 -16.93
C LEU A 189 5.69 -10.79 -18.31
N ARG A 190 6.50 -10.82 -19.38
CA ARG A 190 6.03 -10.70 -20.78
C ARG A 190 5.03 -11.79 -21.16
N ASP A 191 5.17 -12.98 -20.56
CA ASP A 191 4.30 -14.12 -20.85
C ASP A 191 2.93 -14.05 -20.16
N ILE A 192 2.75 -13.23 -19.11
CA ILE A 192 1.52 -13.23 -18.28
C ILE A 192 0.28 -12.91 -19.13
N ILE A 193 0.24 -11.75 -19.79
CA ILE A 193 -0.94 -11.32 -20.55
C ILE A 193 -1.24 -12.27 -21.72
N PRO A 194 -0.24 -12.66 -22.56
CA PRO A 194 -0.45 -13.66 -23.61
C PRO A 194 -0.95 -15.02 -23.08
N LEU A 195 -0.44 -15.50 -21.95
CA LEU A 195 -0.86 -16.77 -21.35
C LEU A 195 -2.33 -16.73 -20.93
N HIS A 196 -2.76 -15.67 -20.23
CA HIS A 196 -4.16 -15.49 -19.83
C HIS A 196 -5.07 -15.38 -21.06
N LYS A 197 -4.66 -14.63 -22.09
CA LYS A 197 -5.38 -14.53 -23.36
C LYS A 197 -5.53 -15.89 -24.04
N GLN A 198 -4.48 -16.70 -24.05
CA GLN A 198 -4.52 -18.06 -24.60
C GLN A 198 -5.53 -18.93 -23.84
N LEU A 199 -5.53 -18.89 -22.50
CA LEU A 199 -6.48 -19.65 -21.68
C LEU A 199 -7.92 -19.21 -21.91
N MET A 200 -8.15 -17.91 -22.08
CA MET A 200 -9.46 -17.34 -22.40
C MET A 200 -9.96 -17.79 -23.77
N GLN A 201 -9.12 -17.68 -24.80
CA GLN A 201 -9.46 -18.09 -26.17
C GLN A 201 -9.66 -19.60 -26.29
N GLY A 202 -8.94 -20.40 -25.49
CA GLY A 202 -9.14 -21.84 -25.37
C GLY A 202 -10.39 -22.23 -24.58
N GLY A 203 -11.16 -21.27 -24.06
CA GLY A 203 -12.37 -21.50 -23.28
C GLY A 203 -12.12 -22.07 -21.88
N GLN A 204 -10.86 -22.13 -21.42
CA GLN A 204 -10.52 -22.66 -20.11
C GLN A 204 -10.85 -21.66 -18.99
N VAL A 205 -10.63 -20.39 -19.27
CA VAL A 205 -10.79 -19.30 -18.30
C VAL A 205 -11.77 -18.27 -18.84
N GLU A 206 -12.63 -17.76 -17.97
CA GLU A 206 -13.27 -16.46 -18.19
C GLU A 206 -12.39 -15.39 -17.55
N LEU A 207 -12.03 -14.36 -18.32
CA LEU A 207 -11.34 -13.19 -17.78
C LEU A 207 -12.37 -12.10 -17.49
N THR A 208 -12.38 -11.63 -16.25
CA THR A 208 -13.22 -10.53 -15.77
C THR A 208 -12.38 -9.30 -15.44
N THR A 209 -13.07 -8.19 -15.15
CA THR A 209 -12.42 -6.94 -14.78
C THR A 209 -12.97 -6.35 -13.47
N THR A 210 -12.37 -5.26 -13.04
CA THR A 210 -12.71 -4.47 -11.84
C THR A 210 -12.63 -2.99 -12.22
N PRO A 211 -13.35 -2.08 -11.55
CA PRO A 211 -13.16 -0.63 -11.72
C PRO A 211 -11.68 -0.25 -11.75
N PHE A 212 -11.29 0.64 -12.68
CA PHE A 212 -9.93 0.70 -13.21
C PHE A 212 -8.80 0.80 -12.19
N TYR A 213 -8.88 1.73 -11.23
CA TYR A 213 -7.91 1.89 -10.14
C TYR A 213 -8.39 1.30 -8.82
N HIS A 214 -9.28 0.32 -8.89
CA HIS A 214 -9.82 -0.38 -7.73
C HIS A 214 -10.57 0.49 -6.69
N PRO A 215 -11.38 1.51 -7.06
CA PRO A 215 -12.15 2.28 -6.07
C PRO A 215 -13.35 1.52 -5.49
N ILE A 216 -13.74 1.87 -4.26
CA ILE A 216 -15.00 1.42 -3.64
C ILE A 216 -16.18 2.18 -4.28
N LEU A 217 -16.77 1.61 -5.33
CA LEU A 217 -17.85 2.25 -6.11
C LEU A 217 -18.99 2.84 -5.26
N PRO A 218 -19.53 2.13 -4.23
CA PRO A 218 -20.58 2.70 -3.38
C PRO A 218 -20.18 4.02 -2.71
N LEU A 219 -18.91 4.18 -2.31
CA LEU A 219 -18.42 5.39 -1.63
C LEU A 219 -18.14 6.55 -2.59
N LEU A 220 -17.72 6.25 -3.83
CA LEU A 220 -17.70 7.26 -4.89
C LEU A 220 -19.12 7.71 -5.26
N TRP A 221 -20.07 6.78 -5.28
CA TRP A 221 -21.45 7.06 -5.65
C TRP A 221 -22.18 7.90 -4.60
N ASP A 222 -22.18 7.46 -3.34
CA ASP A 222 -22.64 8.21 -2.17
C ASP A 222 -22.01 7.67 -0.89
N LYS A 223 -21.14 8.46 -0.26
CA LYS A 223 -20.47 8.13 1.02
C LYS A 223 -21.47 7.83 2.15
N ARG A 224 -22.71 8.31 2.05
CA ARG A 224 -23.76 8.02 3.04
C ARG A 224 -24.20 6.56 3.03
N SER A 225 -23.94 5.81 1.96
CA SER A 225 -24.18 4.36 1.89
C SER A 225 -23.49 3.59 3.03
N ALA A 226 -22.37 4.11 3.56
CA ALA A 226 -21.69 3.55 4.72
C ALA A 226 -22.56 3.43 5.97
N ARG A 227 -23.55 4.31 6.13
CA ARG A 227 -24.47 4.26 7.29
C ARG A 227 -25.49 3.14 7.19
N GLN A 228 -25.65 2.50 6.04
CA GLN A 228 -26.51 1.32 5.90
C GLN A 228 -25.92 0.14 6.69
N ALA A 229 -24.61 -0.10 6.55
CA ALA A 229 -23.91 -1.15 7.30
C ALA A 229 -23.38 -0.68 8.66
N MET A 230 -23.13 0.62 8.84
CA MET A 230 -22.58 1.20 10.07
C MET A 230 -23.43 2.37 10.57
N PRO A 231 -24.60 2.11 11.21
CA PRO A 231 -25.51 3.15 11.69
C PRO A 231 -24.89 3.98 12.82
N GLY A 232 -24.16 5.04 12.46
CA GLY A 232 -23.46 5.90 13.41
C GLY A 232 -22.01 6.19 13.05
N CYS A 233 -21.47 5.62 11.97
CA CYS A 233 -20.11 5.95 11.54
C CYS A 233 -19.97 7.46 11.26
N ALA A 234 -18.82 8.00 11.65
CA ALA A 234 -18.43 9.35 11.29
C ALA A 234 -18.16 9.38 9.78
N LEU A 235 -18.68 10.39 9.09
CA LEU A 235 -18.44 10.60 7.68
C LEU A 235 -17.49 11.77 7.48
N PRO A 236 -16.79 11.86 6.33
CA PRO A 236 -15.96 13.02 6.02
C PRO A 236 -16.80 14.29 5.95
N LYS A 237 -16.14 15.45 6.05
CA LYS A 237 -16.84 16.75 6.00
C LYS A 237 -17.51 16.96 4.65
N HIS A 238 -16.88 16.44 3.59
CA HIS A 238 -17.37 16.56 2.22
C HIS A 238 -18.06 15.28 1.77
N LEU A 239 -19.36 15.38 1.45
CA LEU A 239 -20.24 14.25 1.09
C LEU A 239 -20.70 14.29 -0.37
N ASP A 240 -20.01 15.08 -1.19
CA ASP A 240 -20.25 15.21 -2.61
C ASP A 240 -20.05 13.87 -3.32
N SER A 241 -20.87 13.66 -4.34
CA SER A 241 -20.88 12.46 -5.16
C SER A 241 -19.86 12.55 -6.29
N TYR A 242 -19.13 11.46 -6.51
CA TYR A 242 -18.15 11.28 -7.59
C TYR A 242 -18.66 10.24 -8.61
N ARG A 243 -19.96 10.28 -8.92
CA ARG A 243 -20.62 9.39 -9.88
C ARG A 243 -19.94 9.37 -11.25
N ASP A 244 -19.54 10.54 -11.75
CA ASP A 244 -18.87 10.64 -13.05
C ASP A 244 -17.53 9.90 -13.04
N ASP A 245 -16.77 10.01 -11.95
CA ASP A 245 -15.49 9.32 -11.75
C ASP A 245 -15.72 7.79 -11.68
N ALA A 246 -16.76 7.34 -10.96
CA ALA A 246 -17.17 5.93 -10.94
C ALA A 246 -17.51 5.39 -12.35
N VAL A 247 -18.22 6.16 -13.17
CA VAL A 247 -18.52 5.81 -14.57
C VAL A 247 -17.25 5.77 -15.42
N VAL A 248 -16.30 6.69 -15.19
CA VAL A 248 -14.99 6.66 -15.86
C VAL A 248 -14.22 5.39 -15.53
N HIS A 249 -14.15 4.98 -14.26
CA HIS A 249 -13.50 3.74 -13.84
C HIS A 249 -14.12 2.51 -14.51
N LEU A 250 -15.46 2.43 -14.55
CA LEU A 250 -16.20 1.33 -15.19
C LEU A 250 -15.93 1.27 -16.70
N ARG A 251 -16.07 2.41 -17.39
CA ARG A 251 -15.87 2.50 -18.85
C ARG A 251 -14.43 2.14 -19.22
N ARG A 252 -13.44 2.72 -18.53
CA ARG A 252 -12.02 2.45 -18.79
C ARG A 252 -11.67 0.99 -18.56
N ALA A 253 -12.24 0.35 -17.53
CA ALA A 253 -11.99 -1.06 -17.25
C ALA A 253 -12.43 -1.95 -18.43
N VAL A 254 -13.64 -1.74 -18.93
CA VAL A 254 -14.19 -2.47 -20.10
C VAL A 254 -13.37 -2.21 -21.36
N GLU A 255 -13.05 -0.94 -21.64
CA GLU A 255 -12.23 -0.55 -22.80
C GLU A 255 -10.83 -1.18 -22.75
N TYR A 256 -10.20 -1.18 -21.57
CA TYR A 256 -8.86 -1.71 -21.40
C TYR A 256 -8.83 -3.24 -21.50
N HIS A 257 -9.83 -3.93 -20.93
CA HIS A 257 -9.99 -5.36 -21.11
C HIS A 257 -10.18 -5.73 -22.59
N HIS A 258 -11.05 -5.01 -23.32
CA HIS A 258 -11.23 -5.21 -24.75
C HIS A 258 -9.94 -4.99 -25.54
N LYS A 259 -9.18 -3.93 -25.21
CA LYS A 259 -7.89 -3.64 -25.85
C LYS A 259 -6.89 -4.79 -25.72
N LEU A 260 -6.78 -5.40 -24.53
CA LEU A 260 -5.79 -6.45 -24.27
C LEU A 260 -6.24 -7.83 -24.79
N PHE A 261 -7.48 -8.19 -24.50
CA PHE A 261 -7.98 -9.56 -24.70
C PHE A 261 -8.82 -9.72 -25.98
N GLY A 262 -9.26 -8.62 -26.60
CA GLY A 262 -10.01 -8.61 -27.86
C GLY A 262 -11.53 -8.71 -27.71
N THR A 263 -12.04 -8.85 -26.49
CA THR A 263 -13.47 -8.89 -26.16
C THR A 263 -13.75 -8.08 -24.89
N PRO A 264 -14.90 -7.39 -24.78
CA PRO A 264 -15.31 -6.81 -23.51
C PRO A 264 -15.53 -7.92 -22.46
N PRO A 265 -15.31 -7.64 -21.17
CA PRO A 265 -15.60 -8.58 -20.10
C PRO A 265 -17.11 -8.71 -19.89
N VAL A 266 -17.57 -9.92 -19.56
CA VAL A 266 -18.99 -10.19 -19.26
C VAL A 266 -19.25 -10.09 -17.76
N GLY A 267 -18.29 -10.51 -16.95
CA GLY A 267 -18.32 -10.41 -15.49
C GLY A 267 -17.42 -9.31 -14.93
N MET A 268 -17.73 -8.89 -13.71
CA MET A 268 -16.90 -7.96 -12.94
C MET A 268 -16.80 -8.37 -11.47
N TRP A 269 -15.61 -8.25 -10.89
CA TRP A 269 -15.45 -8.15 -9.44
C TRP A 269 -15.51 -6.68 -9.06
N PRO A 270 -16.56 -6.21 -8.36
CA PRO A 270 -16.51 -4.91 -7.71
C PRO A 270 -15.35 -4.91 -6.70
N SER A 271 -14.60 -3.82 -6.61
CA SER A 271 -13.45 -3.72 -5.69
C SER A 271 -13.84 -4.14 -4.27
N GLU A 272 -13.11 -5.08 -3.70
CA GLU A 272 -13.39 -5.63 -2.35
C GLU A 272 -14.78 -6.26 -2.21
N GLY A 273 -15.35 -6.77 -3.31
CA GLY A 273 -16.73 -7.24 -3.37
C GLY A 273 -17.75 -6.14 -3.01
N SER A 274 -17.37 -4.86 -3.09
CA SER A 274 -18.18 -3.74 -2.60
C SER A 274 -19.34 -3.44 -3.52
N VAL A 275 -20.55 -3.55 -2.97
CA VAL A 275 -21.80 -3.35 -3.70
C VAL A 275 -22.75 -2.44 -2.94
N SER A 276 -23.71 -1.87 -3.67
CA SER A 276 -24.90 -1.20 -3.14
C SER A 276 -25.97 -1.22 -4.22
N GLN A 277 -27.24 -1.00 -3.84
CA GLN A 277 -28.33 -0.92 -4.81
C GLN A 277 -28.08 0.15 -5.89
N ASP A 278 -27.53 1.30 -5.51
CA ASP A 278 -27.46 2.49 -6.36
C ASP A 278 -26.43 2.40 -7.50
N VAL A 279 -25.45 1.49 -7.41
CA VAL A 279 -24.40 1.32 -8.42
C VAL A 279 -24.76 0.31 -9.52
N ILE A 280 -25.84 -0.44 -9.34
CA ILE A 280 -26.22 -1.56 -10.24
C ILE A 280 -26.49 -1.07 -11.66
N ALA A 281 -27.20 0.05 -11.83
CA ALA A 281 -27.50 0.60 -13.14
C ALA A 281 -26.23 1.01 -13.90
N ALA A 282 -25.29 1.68 -13.23
CA ALA A 282 -24.03 2.12 -13.83
C ALA A 282 -23.13 0.96 -14.27
N ILE A 283 -23.07 -0.11 -13.47
CA ILE A 283 -22.32 -1.33 -13.82
C ILE A 283 -22.96 -2.00 -15.06
N ALA A 284 -24.29 -2.12 -15.10
CA ALA A 284 -25.00 -2.71 -16.23
C ALA A 284 -24.86 -1.87 -17.52
N ASP A 285 -24.79 -0.54 -17.41
CA ASP A 285 -24.70 0.37 -18.55
C ASP A 285 -23.39 0.23 -19.35
N VAL A 286 -22.31 -0.21 -18.71
CA VAL A 286 -21.04 -0.50 -19.42
C VAL A 286 -20.99 -1.92 -20.03
N GLY A 287 -22.10 -2.66 -19.99
CA GLY A 287 -22.24 -3.96 -20.65
C GLY A 287 -21.89 -5.18 -19.79
N ILE A 288 -21.57 -4.98 -18.51
CA ILE A 288 -21.40 -6.08 -17.55
C ILE A 288 -22.75 -6.78 -17.35
N GLN A 289 -22.74 -8.11 -17.28
CA GLN A 289 -23.94 -8.94 -17.15
C GLN A 289 -24.05 -9.61 -15.78
N TRP A 290 -22.91 -9.81 -15.10
CA TRP A 290 -22.89 -10.40 -13.78
C TRP A 290 -21.78 -9.84 -12.88
N ILE A 291 -22.04 -9.86 -11.58
CA ILE A 291 -21.08 -9.49 -10.52
C ILE A 291 -21.05 -10.56 -9.42
N ALA A 292 -20.06 -10.48 -8.54
CA ALA A 292 -19.99 -11.31 -7.34
C ALA A 292 -19.70 -10.47 -6.09
N THR A 293 -20.15 -10.95 -4.93
CA THR A 293 -19.89 -10.37 -3.60
C THR A 293 -19.95 -11.46 -2.53
N ASP A 294 -19.99 -11.11 -1.25
CA ASP A 294 -19.94 -12.03 -0.11
C ASP A 294 -21.32 -12.51 0.38
N GLU A 295 -21.39 -13.73 0.90
CA GLU A 295 -22.61 -14.32 1.48
C GLU A 295 -23.25 -13.46 2.59
N GLU A 296 -22.46 -12.71 3.35
CA GLU A 296 -23.01 -11.85 4.41
C GLU A 296 -23.81 -10.67 3.82
N ILE A 297 -23.45 -10.20 2.62
CA ILE A 297 -24.27 -9.21 1.89
C ILE A 297 -25.61 -9.83 1.49
N LEU A 298 -25.64 -11.09 1.08
CA LEU A 298 -26.90 -11.80 0.83
C LEU A 298 -27.71 -11.97 2.12
N ALA A 299 -27.05 -12.29 3.22
CA ALA A 299 -27.69 -12.41 4.53
C ALA A 299 -28.41 -11.11 4.91
N HIS A 300 -27.73 -9.97 4.81
CA HIS A 300 -28.34 -8.68 5.08
C HIS A 300 -29.42 -8.29 4.06
N SER A 301 -29.21 -8.59 2.77
CA SER A 301 -30.20 -8.33 1.70
C SER A 301 -31.48 -9.18 1.84
N THR A 302 -31.41 -10.27 2.60
CA THR A 302 -32.53 -11.18 2.86
C THR A 302 -33.02 -11.14 4.32
N ASN A 303 -32.61 -10.13 5.10
CA ASN A 303 -32.95 -9.98 6.51
C ASN A 303 -32.61 -11.22 7.36
N GLY A 304 -31.46 -11.83 7.10
CA GLY A 304 -30.93 -13.00 7.81
C GLY A 304 -31.54 -14.34 7.39
N TRP A 305 -32.42 -14.36 6.39
CA TRP A 305 -33.05 -15.59 5.91
C TRP A 305 -32.04 -16.60 5.34
N VAL A 306 -31.03 -16.10 4.61
CA VAL A 306 -29.87 -16.89 4.16
C VAL A 306 -28.69 -16.52 5.05
N SER A 307 -28.39 -17.35 6.05
CA SER A 307 -27.32 -17.06 7.02
C SER A 307 -26.73 -18.34 7.59
N ARG A 308 -25.53 -18.25 8.17
CA ARG A 308 -24.95 -19.32 8.97
C ARG A 308 -25.50 -19.27 10.39
N ASP A 309 -25.68 -20.44 10.99
CA ASP A 309 -25.99 -20.55 12.42
C ASP A 309 -24.72 -20.43 13.29
N ALA A 310 -24.88 -20.47 14.62
CA ALA A 310 -23.78 -20.35 15.57
C ALA A 310 -22.74 -21.50 15.47
N GLY A 311 -23.09 -22.61 14.83
CA GLY A 311 -22.18 -23.71 14.53
C GLY A 311 -21.48 -23.59 13.18
N GLY A 312 -21.75 -22.52 12.41
CA GLY A 312 -21.20 -22.29 11.08
C GLY A 312 -21.94 -23.00 9.94
N TYR A 313 -23.08 -23.65 10.21
CA TYR A 313 -23.88 -24.34 9.19
C TYR A 313 -24.80 -23.35 8.48
N ILE A 314 -24.85 -23.43 7.15
CA ILE A 314 -25.72 -22.58 6.34
C ILE A 314 -27.17 -23.02 6.49
N ARG A 315 -28.04 -22.07 6.85
CA ARG A 315 -29.49 -22.23 6.78
C ARG A 315 -29.91 -22.02 5.33
N HIS A 316 -30.77 -22.89 4.82
CA HIS A 316 -31.24 -22.83 3.43
C HIS A 316 -30.09 -22.80 2.40
N PRO A 317 -29.19 -23.81 2.39
CA PRO A 317 -28.04 -23.84 1.48
C PRO A 317 -28.44 -23.70 0.01
N GLU A 318 -29.63 -24.14 -0.37
CA GLU A 318 -30.19 -23.97 -1.71
C GLU A 318 -30.35 -22.51 -2.16
N LEU A 319 -30.37 -21.57 -1.20
CA LEU A 319 -30.50 -20.13 -1.46
C LEU A 319 -29.16 -19.41 -1.57
N LEU A 320 -28.10 -19.91 -0.92
CA LEU A 320 -26.74 -19.41 -1.11
C LEU A 320 -26.16 -19.94 -2.43
N TYR A 321 -26.30 -21.23 -2.68
CA TYR A 321 -25.68 -21.92 -3.83
C TYR A 321 -26.49 -21.81 -5.12
N ARG A 322 -27.00 -20.61 -5.39
CA ARG A 322 -27.72 -20.23 -6.61
C ARG A 322 -27.42 -18.77 -6.98
N PRO A 323 -27.47 -18.41 -8.26
CA PRO A 323 -27.42 -17.01 -8.66
C PRO A 323 -28.75 -16.30 -8.41
N TRP A 324 -28.63 -15.02 -8.14
CA TRP A 324 -29.73 -14.09 -7.89
C TRP A 324 -29.74 -12.97 -8.94
N LYS A 325 -30.89 -12.32 -9.07
CA LYS A 325 -31.06 -11.16 -9.95
C LYS A 325 -31.20 -9.89 -9.10
N VAL A 326 -30.46 -8.86 -9.47
CA VAL A 326 -30.59 -7.51 -8.90
C VAL A 326 -31.02 -6.55 -10.01
N GLU A 327 -31.94 -5.65 -9.70
CA GLU A 327 -32.50 -4.69 -10.66
C GLU A 327 -32.49 -3.29 -10.06
N ASP A 328 -32.03 -2.30 -10.82
CA ASP A 328 -32.11 -0.87 -10.48
C ASP A 328 -32.36 -0.05 -11.74
N GLN A 329 -33.22 0.96 -11.66
CA GLN A 329 -33.53 1.88 -12.78
C GLN A 329 -33.82 1.18 -14.12
N GLY A 330 -34.49 0.03 -14.09
CA GLY A 330 -34.83 -0.76 -15.28
C GLY A 330 -33.65 -1.54 -15.89
N ARG A 331 -32.47 -1.50 -15.26
CA ARG A 331 -31.30 -2.33 -15.58
C ARG A 331 -31.22 -3.51 -14.63
N SER A 332 -30.56 -4.58 -15.06
CA SER A 332 -30.45 -5.80 -14.26
C SER A 332 -29.13 -6.51 -14.44
N LEU A 333 -28.63 -7.09 -13.35
CA LEU A 333 -27.44 -7.95 -13.33
C LEU A 333 -27.78 -9.29 -12.67
N GLN A 334 -27.02 -10.31 -13.02
CA GLN A 334 -26.93 -11.53 -12.21
C GLN A 334 -25.88 -11.33 -11.11
N ILE A 335 -26.11 -11.87 -9.93
CA ILE A 335 -25.16 -11.82 -8.81
C ILE A 335 -25.01 -13.19 -8.17
N ILE A 336 -23.77 -13.55 -7.87
CA ILE A 336 -23.42 -14.74 -7.09
C ILE A 336 -22.73 -14.33 -5.80
N PHE A 337 -22.82 -15.19 -4.78
CA PHE A 337 -22.31 -14.91 -3.45
C PHE A 337 -21.24 -15.93 -3.08
N ARG A 338 -20.08 -15.44 -2.68
CA ARG A 338 -18.93 -16.21 -2.20
C ARG A 338 -19.34 -17.06 -1.01
N ASP A 339 -18.97 -18.34 -1.01
CA ASP A 339 -18.92 -19.13 0.23
C ASP A 339 -17.70 -18.69 1.03
N HIS A 340 -17.91 -17.80 2.00
CA HIS A 340 -16.86 -17.18 2.80
C HIS A 340 -15.97 -18.25 3.45
N ALA A 341 -16.61 -19.23 4.11
CA ALA A 341 -15.92 -20.28 4.85
C ALA A 341 -15.04 -21.16 3.95
N LEU A 342 -15.51 -21.55 2.75
CA LEU A 342 -14.70 -22.35 1.82
C LEU A 342 -13.52 -21.56 1.26
N SER A 343 -13.71 -20.30 0.92
CA SER A 343 -12.62 -19.43 0.48
C SER A 343 -11.57 -19.24 1.57
N ASP A 344 -11.99 -19.01 2.82
CA ASP A 344 -11.09 -18.82 3.97
C ASP A 344 -10.29 -20.07 4.33
N LEU A 345 -10.86 -21.26 4.06
CA LEU A 345 -10.10 -22.49 4.21
C LEU A 345 -8.86 -22.48 3.32
N ILE A 346 -8.98 -22.02 2.06
CA ILE A 346 -7.83 -21.88 1.15
C ILE A 346 -6.94 -20.72 1.60
N GLY A 347 -7.52 -19.55 1.89
CA GLY A 347 -6.76 -18.34 2.21
C GLY A 347 -5.93 -18.45 3.49
N PHE A 348 -6.45 -19.12 4.53
CA PHE A 348 -5.91 -18.97 5.89
C PHE A 348 -5.67 -20.28 6.65
N GLN A 349 -6.41 -21.34 6.36
CA GLN A 349 -6.38 -22.55 7.19
C GLN A 349 -5.52 -23.67 6.57
N TYR A 350 -5.74 -23.99 5.30
CA TYR A 350 -5.11 -25.11 4.61
C TYR A 350 -3.61 -24.92 4.42
N GLN A 351 -3.09 -23.69 4.46
CA GLN A 351 -1.65 -23.41 4.50
C GLN A 351 -0.91 -24.11 5.66
N ARG A 352 -1.61 -24.53 6.72
CA ARG A 352 -1.05 -25.24 7.89
C ARG A 352 -1.21 -26.76 7.82
N SER A 353 -1.78 -27.28 6.74
CA SER A 353 -2.15 -28.69 6.58
C SER A 353 -1.32 -29.37 5.50
N ASP A 354 -1.38 -30.70 5.44
CA ASP A 354 -0.85 -31.43 4.27
C ASP A 354 -1.61 -30.99 3.00
N PRO A 355 -0.92 -30.52 1.94
CA PRO A 355 -1.56 -29.96 0.75
C PRO A 355 -2.51 -30.93 0.01
N VAL A 356 -2.21 -32.24 0.02
CA VAL A 356 -3.03 -33.25 -0.65
C VAL A 356 -4.27 -33.57 0.17
N HIS A 357 -4.12 -33.68 1.49
CA HIS A 357 -5.25 -33.84 2.40
C HIS A 357 -6.21 -32.65 2.33
N ALA A 358 -5.68 -31.42 2.38
CA ALA A 358 -6.46 -30.19 2.29
C ALA A 358 -7.29 -30.10 1.01
N ALA A 359 -6.69 -30.44 -0.15
CA ALA A 359 -7.42 -30.46 -1.42
C ALA A 359 -8.53 -31.52 -1.43
N ASN A 360 -8.29 -32.71 -0.88
CA ASN A 360 -9.31 -33.77 -0.78
C ASN A 360 -10.42 -33.42 0.21
N ASP A 361 -10.12 -32.75 1.31
CA ASP A 361 -11.13 -32.24 2.26
C ASP A 361 -12.05 -31.23 1.57
N LEU A 362 -11.49 -30.26 0.83
CA LEU A 362 -12.28 -29.30 0.06
C LEU A 362 -13.23 -29.99 -0.94
N VAL A 363 -12.72 -30.98 -1.68
CA VAL A 363 -13.52 -31.79 -2.61
C VAL A 363 -14.65 -32.53 -1.87
N GLY A 364 -14.36 -33.10 -0.70
CA GLY A 364 -15.37 -33.75 0.14
C GLY A 364 -16.46 -32.77 0.62
N LYS A 365 -16.09 -31.53 0.96
CA LYS A 365 -17.05 -30.47 1.32
C LYS A 365 -17.93 -30.07 0.14
N LEU A 366 -17.38 -29.95 -1.07
CA LEU A 366 -18.17 -29.70 -2.29
C LEU A 366 -19.23 -30.78 -2.51
N GLU A 367 -18.86 -32.06 -2.40
CA GLU A 367 -19.82 -33.16 -2.53
C GLU A 367 -20.88 -33.15 -1.41
N ALA A 368 -20.50 -32.74 -0.20
CA ALA A 368 -21.44 -32.59 0.91
C ALA A 368 -22.47 -31.48 0.67
N ILE A 369 -22.04 -30.34 0.09
CA ILE A 369 -22.94 -29.27 -0.33
C ILE A 369 -23.94 -29.77 -1.36
N GLY A 370 -23.48 -30.51 -2.37
CA GLY A 370 -24.37 -31.12 -3.37
C GLY A 370 -25.46 -31.99 -2.75
N ARG A 371 -25.09 -32.84 -1.77
CA ARG A 371 -26.05 -33.68 -1.02
C ARG A 371 -27.02 -32.87 -0.17
N ALA A 372 -26.57 -31.74 0.40
CA ALA A 372 -27.40 -30.89 1.23
C ALA A 372 -28.42 -30.08 0.41
N VAL A 373 -28.07 -29.66 -0.81
CA VAL A 373 -28.93 -28.87 -1.69
C VAL A 373 -29.94 -29.74 -2.48
N GLU A 374 -29.55 -30.95 -2.88
CA GLU A 374 -30.36 -31.83 -3.74
C GLU A 374 -31.82 -32.04 -3.25
N PRO A 375 -32.12 -32.25 -1.95
CA PRO A 375 -33.49 -32.42 -1.47
C PRO A 375 -34.37 -31.18 -1.62
N HIS A 376 -33.77 -29.99 -1.62
CA HIS A 376 -34.47 -28.70 -1.67
C HIS A 376 -34.59 -28.16 -3.10
N ASN A 377 -33.75 -28.64 -4.02
CA ASN A 377 -33.71 -28.13 -5.40
C ASN A 377 -33.29 -29.19 -6.43
N ALA A 378 -34.02 -30.30 -6.50
CA ALA A 378 -33.67 -31.45 -7.36
C ALA A 378 -33.56 -31.12 -8.87
N ALA A 379 -34.14 -30.01 -9.32
CA ALA A 379 -34.12 -29.57 -10.71
C ALA A 379 -32.91 -28.67 -11.05
N ARG A 380 -32.15 -28.20 -10.05
CA ARG A 380 -31.06 -27.22 -10.22
C ARG A 380 -29.79 -27.70 -9.53
N PRO A 381 -28.65 -27.85 -10.22
CA PRO A 381 -27.40 -28.17 -9.56
C PRO A 381 -26.97 -27.00 -8.65
N ALA A 382 -26.32 -27.33 -7.52
CA ALA A 382 -25.75 -26.33 -6.62
C ALA A 382 -24.60 -25.60 -7.34
N LEU A 383 -24.68 -24.27 -7.43
CA LEU A 383 -23.58 -23.42 -7.88
C LEU A 383 -22.79 -22.99 -6.64
N VAL A 384 -21.54 -23.42 -6.51
CA VAL A 384 -20.69 -23.12 -5.35
C VAL A 384 -19.59 -22.15 -5.74
N PRO A 385 -19.72 -20.85 -5.39
CA PRO A 385 -18.70 -19.85 -5.65
C PRO A 385 -17.62 -19.89 -4.57
N ILE A 386 -16.38 -20.15 -4.98
CA ILE A 386 -15.19 -19.98 -4.13
C ILE A 386 -14.40 -18.83 -4.73
N ILE A 387 -14.41 -17.70 -4.04
CA ILE A 387 -13.86 -16.42 -4.52
C ILE A 387 -12.86 -15.90 -3.50
N LEU A 388 -11.64 -15.58 -3.92
CA LEU A 388 -10.57 -15.09 -3.06
C LEU A 388 -9.43 -14.48 -3.89
N ASP A 389 -8.54 -13.77 -3.22
CA ASP A 389 -7.32 -13.25 -3.83
C ASP A 389 -6.42 -14.38 -4.34
N GLY A 390 -5.77 -14.12 -5.47
CA GLY A 390 -4.92 -15.07 -6.17
C GLY A 390 -3.47 -15.06 -5.70
N GLU A 391 -2.99 -14.07 -4.97
CA GLU A 391 -1.55 -13.89 -4.71
C GLU A 391 -1.16 -14.11 -3.25
N ASN A 392 -2.08 -13.87 -2.31
CA ASN A 392 -1.75 -13.64 -0.91
C ASN A 392 -1.38 -14.92 -0.14
N CYS A 393 -2.09 -16.03 -0.33
CA CYS A 393 -1.91 -17.20 0.55
C CYS A 393 -0.71 -18.09 0.18
N TRP A 394 -0.24 -18.06 -1.08
CA TRP A 394 0.67 -19.10 -1.57
C TRP A 394 2.07 -19.06 -0.96
N GLU A 395 2.53 -17.91 -0.46
CA GLU A 395 3.83 -17.83 0.24
C GLU A 395 3.86 -18.59 1.58
N TYR A 396 2.69 -18.87 2.16
CA TYR A 396 2.53 -19.61 3.40
C TYR A 396 2.31 -21.10 3.16
N TYR A 397 2.01 -21.51 1.93
CA TYR A 397 1.93 -22.92 1.59
C TYR A 397 3.33 -23.50 1.41
N PRO A 398 3.58 -24.73 1.86
CA PRO A 398 4.70 -25.52 1.36
C PRO A 398 4.68 -25.51 -0.17
N ASP A 399 5.85 -25.42 -0.80
CA ASP A 399 6.01 -25.41 -2.27
C ASP A 399 5.15 -24.38 -3.04
N GLY A 400 4.77 -23.26 -2.41
CA GLY A 400 3.99 -22.24 -3.09
C GLY A 400 2.58 -22.68 -3.49
N GLY A 401 2.05 -23.75 -2.87
CA GLY A 401 0.71 -24.27 -3.17
C GLY A 401 0.62 -25.20 -4.38
N VAL A 402 1.75 -25.55 -5.02
CA VAL A 402 1.79 -26.42 -6.21
C VAL A 402 1.11 -27.77 -5.98
N ARG A 403 1.41 -28.44 -4.86
CA ARG A 403 0.78 -29.74 -4.55
C ARG A 403 -0.72 -29.60 -4.29
N PHE A 404 -1.15 -28.53 -3.62
CA PHE A 404 -2.57 -28.27 -3.34
C PHE A 404 -3.34 -28.05 -4.64
N LEU A 405 -2.92 -27.08 -5.48
CA LEU A 405 -3.61 -26.70 -6.71
C LEU A 405 -3.66 -27.85 -7.72
N ARG A 406 -2.55 -28.57 -7.93
CA ARG A 406 -2.54 -29.75 -8.81
C ARG A 406 -3.49 -30.83 -8.34
N THR A 407 -3.56 -31.08 -7.03
CA THR A 407 -4.47 -32.08 -6.46
C THR A 407 -5.91 -31.63 -6.63
N LEU A 408 -6.23 -30.40 -6.25
CA LEU A 408 -7.58 -29.84 -6.34
C LEU A 408 -8.11 -29.89 -7.78
N TYR A 409 -7.36 -29.35 -8.74
CA TYR A 409 -7.81 -29.28 -10.13
C TYR A 409 -8.02 -30.66 -10.74
N ARG A 410 -7.09 -31.60 -10.50
CA ARG A 410 -7.21 -32.99 -10.99
C ARG A 410 -8.38 -33.72 -10.35
N GLN A 411 -8.59 -33.59 -9.04
CA GLN A 411 -9.71 -34.23 -8.35
C GLN A 411 -11.06 -33.68 -8.85
N CYS A 412 -11.17 -32.37 -9.06
CA CYS A 412 -12.40 -31.74 -9.55
C CYS A 412 -12.79 -32.20 -10.95
N VAL A 413 -11.83 -32.43 -11.87
CA VAL A 413 -12.16 -32.92 -13.23
C VAL A 413 -12.36 -34.43 -13.32
N GLN A 414 -11.77 -35.21 -12.41
CA GLN A 414 -11.89 -36.67 -12.40
C GLN A 414 -13.17 -37.17 -11.75
N ARG A 415 -13.82 -36.35 -10.92
CA ARG A 415 -15.01 -36.72 -10.16
C ARG A 415 -16.29 -36.34 -10.90
N PRO A 416 -17.17 -37.30 -11.22
CA PRO A 416 -18.43 -37.00 -11.93
C PRO A 416 -19.43 -36.21 -11.07
N THR A 417 -19.18 -36.10 -9.75
CA THR A 417 -19.98 -35.34 -8.78
C THR A 417 -19.67 -33.84 -8.79
N ILE A 418 -18.63 -33.40 -9.50
CA ILE A 418 -18.18 -32.00 -9.54
C ILE A 418 -17.98 -31.59 -11.00
N ARG A 419 -18.44 -30.39 -11.34
CA ARG A 419 -18.23 -29.74 -12.64
C ARG A 419 -17.57 -28.39 -12.40
N PRO A 420 -16.23 -28.27 -12.57
CA PRO A 420 -15.61 -26.96 -12.60
C PRO A 420 -16.09 -26.21 -13.85
N LEU A 421 -16.60 -24.99 -13.67
CA LEU A 421 -17.16 -24.16 -14.73
C LEU A 421 -16.62 -22.73 -14.62
N ARG A 422 -16.62 -22.02 -15.75
CA ARG A 422 -16.54 -20.56 -15.74
C ARG A 422 -17.86 -20.02 -15.20
N VAL A 423 -17.83 -18.90 -14.49
CA VAL A 423 -19.05 -18.31 -13.93
C VAL A 423 -20.07 -18.01 -15.03
N SER A 424 -19.64 -17.46 -16.17
CA SER A 424 -20.53 -17.25 -17.33
C SER A 424 -21.25 -18.51 -17.81
N ASP A 425 -20.55 -19.65 -17.84
CA ASP A 425 -21.12 -20.92 -18.30
C ASP A 425 -22.15 -21.42 -17.28
N ALA A 426 -21.83 -21.33 -15.99
CA ALA A 426 -22.75 -21.70 -14.92
C ALA A 426 -24.02 -20.84 -14.91
N LEU A 427 -23.88 -19.53 -15.14
CA LEU A 427 -25.01 -18.60 -15.23
C LEU A 427 -25.84 -18.78 -16.51
N HIS A 428 -25.24 -19.28 -17.60
CA HIS A 428 -25.97 -19.61 -18.81
C HIS A 428 -26.78 -20.90 -18.66
N GLU A 429 -26.19 -21.94 -18.07
CA GLU A 429 -26.88 -23.21 -17.78
C GLU A 429 -27.97 -23.03 -16.72
N VAL A 430 -27.73 -22.14 -15.75
CA VAL A 430 -28.56 -22.02 -14.56
C VAL A 430 -28.84 -20.55 -14.22
N PRO A 431 -29.61 -19.82 -15.05
CA PRO A 431 -29.78 -18.37 -14.92
C PRO A 431 -30.50 -17.95 -13.64
N ALA A 432 -30.24 -16.71 -13.21
CA ALA A 432 -30.92 -16.10 -12.09
C ALA A 432 -32.41 -15.84 -12.42
N HIS A 433 -33.31 -16.45 -11.65
CA HIS A 433 -34.75 -16.20 -11.73
C HIS A 433 -35.25 -15.41 -10.52
N ASP A 434 -34.71 -15.72 -9.34
CA ASP A 434 -35.11 -15.11 -8.08
C ASP A 434 -34.46 -13.74 -7.93
N LYS A 435 -35.26 -12.76 -7.51
CA LYS A 435 -34.82 -11.37 -7.34
C LYS A 435 -34.49 -11.08 -5.88
N ILE A 436 -33.43 -10.33 -5.67
CA ILE A 436 -33.18 -9.64 -4.41
C ILE A 436 -33.97 -8.33 -4.45
N GLY A 437 -34.81 -8.10 -3.43
CA GLY A 437 -35.67 -6.91 -3.37
C GLY A 437 -34.87 -5.62 -3.22
N HIS A 438 -33.83 -5.64 -2.39
CA HIS A 438 -32.90 -4.53 -2.20
C HIS A 438 -31.52 -5.10 -1.86
N LEU A 439 -30.51 -4.74 -2.64
CA LEU A 439 -29.14 -5.17 -2.38
C LEU A 439 -28.53 -4.31 -1.27
N PHE A 440 -28.12 -4.96 -0.19
CA PHE A 440 -27.48 -4.31 0.94
C PHE A 440 -26.14 -3.69 0.55
N ALA A 441 -25.87 -2.47 1.04
CA ALA A 441 -24.59 -1.81 0.81
C ALA A 441 -23.52 -2.32 1.78
N GLY A 442 -22.46 -2.92 1.25
CA GLY A 442 -21.32 -3.42 2.02
C GLY A 442 -20.25 -4.04 1.13
N SER A 443 -19.19 -4.54 1.76
CA SER A 443 -18.07 -5.22 1.12
C SER A 443 -17.99 -6.68 1.54
N TRP A 444 -17.05 -7.42 0.96
CA TRP A 444 -16.76 -8.78 1.39
C TRP A 444 -16.04 -8.90 2.74
N ILE A 445 -15.60 -7.79 3.33
CA ILE A 445 -14.94 -7.74 4.63
C ILE A 445 -15.93 -7.20 5.65
N SER A 446 -16.25 -8.04 6.63
CA SER A 446 -17.15 -7.69 7.74
C SER A 446 -18.47 -7.08 7.27
N HIS A 447 -18.94 -7.45 6.07
CA HIS A 447 -20.18 -6.97 5.45
C HIS A 447 -20.41 -5.44 5.52
N ASN A 448 -19.34 -4.63 5.52
CA ASN A 448 -19.44 -3.19 5.73
C ASN A 448 -18.34 -2.41 4.97
N PHE A 449 -18.17 -1.12 5.26
CA PHE A 449 -17.12 -0.27 4.65
C PHE A 449 -16.13 0.33 5.66
N ALA A 450 -16.01 -0.22 6.87
CA ALA A 450 -15.23 0.35 7.97
C ALA A 450 -13.77 0.61 7.57
N ILE A 451 -13.20 -0.28 6.76
CA ILE A 451 -11.82 -0.18 6.25
C ILE A 451 -11.58 1.05 5.37
N TRP A 452 -12.61 1.59 4.71
CA TRP A 452 -12.43 2.67 3.73
C TRP A 452 -13.11 3.98 4.12
N ILE A 453 -13.91 3.98 5.19
CA ILE A 453 -14.61 5.17 5.69
C ILE A 453 -15.11 4.94 7.12
N GLY A 454 -14.93 5.93 7.99
CA GLY A 454 -15.42 5.88 9.37
C GLY A 454 -14.40 6.38 10.37
N HIS A 455 -13.13 6.01 10.18
CA HIS A 455 -12.05 6.44 11.04
C HIS A 455 -11.64 7.88 10.72
N ALA A 456 -11.00 8.54 11.70
CA ALA A 456 -10.57 9.92 11.56
C ALA A 456 -9.55 10.09 10.42
N GLU A 457 -8.73 9.06 10.18
CA GLU A 457 -7.72 9.04 9.13
C GLU A 457 -8.36 8.90 7.75
N ASP A 458 -9.27 7.92 7.54
CA ASP A 458 -10.01 7.77 6.28
C ASP A 458 -10.77 9.05 5.93
N ASN A 459 -11.46 9.64 6.93
CA ASN A 459 -12.23 10.85 6.72
C ASN A 459 -11.33 12.04 6.35
N THR A 460 -10.12 12.10 6.92
CA THR A 460 -9.12 13.11 6.54
C THR A 460 -8.64 12.88 5.11
N ALA A 461 -8.38 11.63 4.71
CA ALA A 461 -8.00 11.29 3.35
C ALA A 461 -9.09 11.67 2.33
N TRP A 462 -10.35 11.34 2.60
CA TRP A 462 -11.50 11.74 1.77
C TRP A 462 -11.64 13.26 1.65
N ASP A 463 -11.44 14.00 2.75
CA ASP A 463 -11.49 15.46 2.75
C ASP A 463 -10.35 16.09 1.90
N LEU A 464 -9.13 15.52 1.97
CA LEU A 464 -7.98 15.98 1.17
C LEU A 464 -8.15 15.66 -0.32
N LEU A 465 -8.68 14.48 -0.65
CA LEU A 465 -9.05 14.11 -2.01
C LEU A 465 -10.11 15.07 -2.57
N HIS A 466 -11.16 15.38 -1.79
CA HIS A 466 -12.20 16.32 -2.18
C HIS A 466 -11.62 17.71 -2.51
N GLN A 467 -10.81 18.26 -1.62
CA GLN A 467 -10.20 19.58 -1.81
C GLN A 467 -9.34 19.65 -3.07
N THR A 468 -8.53 18.62 -3.31
CA THR A 468 -7.67 18.52 -4.50
C THR A 468 -8.50 18.40 -5.78
N ARG A 469 -9.56 17.58 -5.75
CA ARG A 469 -10.49 17.38 -6.86
C ARG A 469 -11.25 18.66 -7.22
N GLU A 470 -11.76 19.40 -6.23
CA GLU A 470 -12.46 20.67 -6.48
C GLU A 470 -11.51 21.74 -7.02
N PHE A 471 -10.26 21.80 -6.53
CA PHE A 471 -9.22 22.65 -7.13
C PHE A 471 -9.01 22.32 -8.62
N LEU A 472 -8.89 21.04 -8.98
CA LEU A 472 -8.73 20.62 -10.37
C LEU A 472 -9.94 21.02 -11.23
N LYS A 473 -11.16 20.78 -10.74
CA LYS A 473 -12.40 21.16 -11.44
C LYS A 473 -12.50 22.67 -11.68
N GLN A 474 -12.21 23.48 -10.66
CA GLN A 474 -12.23 24.93 -10.77
C GLN A 474 -11.19 25.42 -11.79
N THR A 475 -9.99 24.84 -11.76
CA THR A 475 -8.93 25.17 -12.71
C THR A 475 -9.30 24.76 -14.14
N GLN A 476 -9.93 23.58 -14.32
CA GLN A 476 -10.43 23.12 -15.61
C GLN A 476 -11.50 24.07 -16.17
N ALA A 477 -12.40 24.58 -15.33
CA ALA A 477 -13.48 25.48 -15.75
C ALA A 477 -12.97 26.83 -16.32
N LEU A 478 -11.73 27.23 -16.00
CA LEU A 478 -11.09 28.41 -16.59
C LEU A 478 -10.72 28.21 -18.07
N GLY A 479 -10.65 26.97 -18.56
CA GLY A 479 -10.48 26.65 -19.98
C GLY A 479 -9.08 26.93 -20.55
N THR A 480 -8.07 27.20 -19.71
CA THR A 480 -6.73 27.63 -20.13
C THR A 480 -5.69 26.51 -20.18
N LEU A 481 -6.02 25.29 -19.75
CA LEU A 481 -5.07 24.18 -19.61
C LEU A 481 -4.99 23.33 -20.89
N PRO A 482 -3.78 22.89 -21.31
CA PRO A 482 -3.63 21.89 -22.37
C PRO A 482 -4.33 20.57 -21.99
N ALA A 483 -4.95 19.92 -22.98
CA ALA A 483 -5.73 18.70 -22.76
C ALA A 483 -4.90 17.54 -22.16
N ASP A 484 -3.65 17.35 -22.60
CA ASP A 484 -2.75 16.32 -22.05
C ASP A 484 -2.44 16.57 -20.57
N LEU A 485 -2.16 17.82 -20.21
CA LEU A 485 -1.86 18.19 -18.83
C LEU A 485 -3.08 17.97 -17.92
N LEU A 486 -4.26 18.34 -18.39
CA LEU A 486 -5.52 18.12 -17.70
C LEU A 486 -5.80 16.61 -17.52
N ALA A 487 -5.57 15.81 -18.56
CA ALA A 487 -5.75 14.36 -18.49
C ALA A 487 -4.81 13.71 -17.47
N ARG A 488 -3.53 14.13 -17.44
CA ARG A 488 -2.55 13.68 -16.44
C ARG A 488 -2.93 14.08 -15.01
N ALA A 489 -3.46 15.29 -14.82
CA ALA A 489 -3.92 15.73 -13.50
C ALA A 489 -5.15 14.94 -13.02
N TRP A 490 -6.11 14.65 -13.90
CA TRP A 490 -7.23 13.77 -13.57
C TRP A 490 -6.80 12.32 -13.31
N GLU A 491 -5.76 11.85 -14.00
CA GLU A 491 -5.21 10.51 -13.75
C GLU A 491 -4.76 10.34 -12.29
N GLU A 492 -4.11 11.34 -11.71
CA GLU A 492 -3.69 11.32 -10.30
C GLU A 492 -4.89 11.29 -9.33
N ILE A 493 -6.01 11.95 -9.68
CA ILE A 493 -7.26 11.85 -8.90
C ILE A 493 -7.81 10.43 -8.96
N TYR A 494 -7.90 9.84 -10.15
CA TYR A 494 -8.42 8.48 -10.30
C TYR A 494 -7.54 7.44 -9.60
N ILE A 495 -6.22 7.63 -9.57
CA ILE A 495 -5.32 6.80 -8.79
C ILE A 495 -5.62 6.96 -7.29
N ALA A 496 -5.73 8.20 -6.79
CA ALA A 496 -6.00 8.49 -5.38
C ALA A 496 -7.39 8.02 -4.88
N GLU A 497 -8.31 7.70 -5.79
CA GLU A 497 -9.60 7.09 -5.46
C GLU A 497 -9.52 5.58 -5.17
N GLY A 498 -8.39 4.93 -5.46
CA GLY A 498 -8.19 3.50 -5.22
C GLY A 498 -8.37 3.11 -3.75
N SER A 499 -8.96 1.93 -3.52
CA SER A 499 -9.27 1.46 -2.17
C SER A 499 -8.02 1.17 -1.33
N ASP A 500 -6.91 0.82 -1.99
CA ASP A 500 -5.65 0.43 -1.35
C ASP A 500 -5.09 1.50 -0.42
N TRP A 501 -5.32 2.78 -0.71
CA TRP A 501 -4.82 3.88 0.12
C TRP A 501 -5.48 3.92 1.49
N TYR A 502 -6.78 3.62 1.54
CA TYR A 502 -7.57 3.69 2.76
C TYR A 502 -7.39 2.45 3.63
N TRP A 503 -6.98 1.32 3.04
CA TRP A 503 -6.70 0.08 3.77
C TRP A 503 -5.72 0.24 4.94
N TRP A 504 -4.78 1.18 4.82
CA TRP A 504 -3.70 1.43 5.79
C TRP A 504 -3.99 2.61 6.74
N PHE A 505 -5.18 3.22 6.63
CA PHE A 505 -5.64 4.24 7.55
C PHE A 505 -6.49 3.61 8.65
N GLY A 506 -6.41 4.14 9.87
CA GLY A 506 -7.11 3.60 11.03
C GLY A 506 -6.36 2.47 11.75
N ASP A 507 -7.06 1.80 12.67
CA ASP A 507 -6.47 0.78 13.56
C ASP A 507 -6.69 -0.67 13.06
N ASP A 508 -7.38 -0.83 11.93
CA ASP A 508 -7.87 -2.15 11.48
C ASP A 508 -6.78 -3.02 10.86
N HIS A 509 -5.83 -2.41 10.15
CA HIS A 509 -4.70 -3.10 9.52
C HIS A 509 -3.42 -2.29 9.65
N SER A 510 -2.28 -2.98 9.77
CA SER A 510 -0.97 -2.34 9.80
C SER A 510 0.08 -3.23 9.13
N SER A 511 1.04 -2.58 8.48
CA SER A 511 2.21 -3.16 7.84
C SER A 511 3.46 -2.37 8.21
N ALA A 512 4.62 -2.95 7.88
CA ALA A 512 5.88 -2.21 7.96
C ALA A 512 5.98 -1.03 6.98
N GLN A 513 4.98 -0.85 6.09
CA GLN A 513 4.97 0.11 4.98
C GLN A 513 3.83 1.13 5.05
N ASP A 514 3.09 1.21 6.17
CA ASP A 514 1.92 2.12 6.29
C ASP A 514 2.29 3.57 5.96
N SER A 515 3.45 4.02 6.43
CA SER A 515 3.98 5.36 6.12
C SER A 515 4.23 5.60 4.64
N LEU A 516 4.60 4.55 3.89
CA LEU A 516 4.84 4.65 2.44
C LEU A 516 3.52 4.74 1.68
N PHE A 517 2.47 4.01 2.09
CA PHE A 517 1.15 4.12 1.49
C PHE A 517 0.50 5.49 1.75
N ASP A 518 0.58 6.02 2.97
CA ASP A 518 0.18 7.40 3.28
C ASP A 518 0.93 8.42 2.42
N GLN A 519 2.26 8.26 2.30
CA GLN A 519 3.09 9.12 1.48
C GLN A 519 2.68 9.08 0.00
N LEU A 520 2.45 7.89 -0.56
CA LEU A 520 2.03 7.69 -1.94
C LEU A 520 0.67 8.32 -2.23
N PHE A 521 -0.32 8.09 -1.36
CA PHE A 521 -1.63 8.73 -1.47
C PHE A 521 -1.50 10.27 -1.51
N ARG A 522 -0.80 10.86 -0.53
CA ARG A 522 -0.58 12.31 -0.48
C ARG A 522 0.23 12.79 -1.68
N LYS A 523 1.15 11.99 -2.19
CA LYS A 523 1.97 12.31 -3.38
C LYS A 523 1.10 12.45 -4.62
N HIS A 524 0.14 11.55 -4.86
CA HIS A 524 -0.81 11.67 -5.97
C HIS A 524 -1.63 12.98 -5.87
N LEU A 525 -2.07 13.35 -4.66
CA LEU A 525 -2.75 14.63 -4.45
C LEU A 525 -1.82 15.83 -4.75
N LYS A 526 -0.56 15.81 -4.27
CA LYS A 526 0.44 16.85 -4.57
C LYS A 526 0.76 16.95 -6.06
N ASN A 527 0.80 15.81 -6.76
CA ASN A 527 1.12 15.75 -8.18
C ASN A 527 0.13 16.56 -9.02
N VAL A 528 -1.15 16.61 -8.65
CA VAL A 528 -2.16 17.47 -9.30
C VAL A 528 -1.70 18.94 -9.29
N TYR A 529 -1.30 19.46 -8.13
CA TYR A 529 -0.83 20.83 -7.99
C TYR A 529 0.50 21.07 -8.71
N ILE A 530 1.43 20.12 -8.62
CA ILE A 530 2.75 20.19 -9.28
C ILE A 530 2.60 20.27 -10.81
N LEU A 531 1.75 19.40 -11.39
CA LEU A 531 1.44 19.41 -12.82
C LEU A 531 0.85 20.76 -13.25
N LEU A 532 -0.04 21.31 -12.42
CA LEU A 532 -0.67 22.61 -12.65
C LEU A 532 0.18 23.81 -12.21
N LYS A 533 1.45 23.58 -11.83
CA LYS A 533 2.42 24.61 -11.42
C LYS A 533 1.91 25.55 -10.33
N THR A 534 1.11 25.01 -9.41
CA THR A 534 0.55 25.73 -8.27
C THR A 534 1.12 25.13 -6.98
N PRO A 535 1.44 25.94 -5.95
CA PRO A 535 1.82 25.41 -4.64
C PRO A 535 0.69 24.56 -4.06
N TYR A 536 1.02 23.37 -3.56
CA TYR A 536 0.03 22.52 -2.89
C TYR A 536 -0.21 22.98 -1.44
N PRO A 537 -1.38 22.67 -0.85
CA PRO A 537 -1.68 23.04 0.54
C PRO A 537 -0.74 22.34 1.55
N PRO A 538 -0.20 23.04 2.57
CA PRO A 538 0.72 22.47 3.57
C PRO A 538 0.15 21.26 4.35
N GLN A 539 -1.18 21.09 4.35
CA GLN A 539 -1.84 19.93 4.95
C GLN A 539 -1.39 18.62 4.29
N LEU A 540 -1.03 18.62 3.01
CA LEU A 540 -0.53 17.43 2.31
C LEU A 540 0.90 17.04 2.73
N ASP A 541 1.62 17.90 3.46
CA ASP A 541 2.91 17.56 4.07
C ASP A 541 2.77 16.83 5.40
N LYS A 542 1.58 16.84 6.00
CA LYS A 542 1.31 16.16 7.26
C LYS A 542 0.87 14.72 6.96
N PRO A 543 1.55 13.70 7.53
CA PRO A 543 1.07 12.33 7.47
C PRO A 543 -0.37 12.22 7.98
N ILE A 544 -1.19 11.42 7.28
CA ILE A 544 -2.56 11.14 7.72
C ILE A 544 -2.53 10.07 8.82
N SER A 545 -1.76 9.00 8.60
CA SER A 545 -1.56 7.91 9.55
C SER A 545 -0.88 8.42 10.83
N ARG A 546 -1.53 8.19 11.96
CA ARG A 546 -1.04 8.54 13.30
C ARG A 546 -0.37 7.34 13.97
N GLY A 547 -0.70 6.12 13.53
CA GLY A 547 -0.05 4.89 13.95
C GLY A 547 1.35 4.76 13.37
N GLY A 548 2.36 4.67 14.23
CA GLY A 548 3.72 4.30 13.80
C GLY A 548 4.80 5.37 13.87
N GLN A 549 4.57 6.52 14.52
CA GLN A 549 5.69 7.40 14.85
C GLN A 549 6.63 6.72 15.86
N ARG A 550 7.61 5.97 15.37
CA ARG A 550 8.87 5.84 16.10
C ARG A 550 9.42 7.26 16.26
N PRO A 551 9.83 7.66 17.47
CA PRO A 551 10.39 9.00 17.67
C PRO A 551 11.56 9.20 16.71
N ILE A 552 11.42 10.12 15.75
CA ILE A 552 12.51 10.53 14.83
C ILE A 552 13.59 11.33 15.57
N HIS A 553 13.33 11.68 16.82
CA HIS A 553 14.24 12.38 17.71
C HIS A 553 14.08 11.85 19.14
N SER A 554 15.11 11.96 19.97
CA SER A 554 14.99 11.73 21.41
C SER A 554 14.30 12.92 22.10
N GLN A 555 13.77 12.70 23.30
CA GLN A 555 13.25 13.77 24.16
C GLN A 555 14.36 14.28 25.09
N PRO A 556 14.36 15.58 25.45
CA PRO A 556 15.20 16.09 26.52
C PRO A 556 14.96 15.33 27.82
N ARG A 557 16.02 15.08 28.59
CA ARG A 557 16.00 14.31 29.85
C ARG A 557 16.21 15.16 31.10
N GLY A 558 16.42 16.46 30.95
CA GLY A 558 16.65 17.42 32.02
C GLY A 558 16.85 18.82 31.48
N PHE A 559 16.88 19.82 32.36
CA PHE A 559 17.22 21.18 31.97
C PHE A 559 18.68 21.25 31.50
N LEU A 560 18.93 22.10 30.50
CA LEU A 560 20.22 22.24 29.85
C LEU A 560 21.00 23.42 30.42
N PRO A 561 22.18 23.21 31.06
CA PRO A 561 23.00 24.28 31.59
C PRO A 561 23.86 24.93 30.51
N VAL A 562 23.26 25.35 29.39
CA VAL A 562 23.96 25.83 28.20
C VAL A 562 24.36 27.30 28.33
N LYS A 563 25.65 27.55 28.09
CA LYS A 563 26.16 28.89 27.80
C LYS A 563 26.32 29.04 26.28
N VAL A 564 25.53 29.92 25.67
CA VAL A 564 25.53 30.17 24.23
C VAL A 564 26.86 30.82 23.79
N ASP A 565 27.83 30.00 23.38
CA ASP A 565 29.18 30.46 22.98
C ASP A 565 29.73 29.82 21.68
N GLY A 566 28.96 28.89 21.10
CA GLY A 566 29.23 28.24 19.82
C GLY A 566 30.28 27.13 19.89
N ARG A 567 30.70 26.72 21.10
CA ARG A 567 31.69 25.65 21.29
C ARG A 567 31.01 24.29 21.45
N HIS A 568 31.66 23.27 20.92
CA HIS A 568 31.21 21.89 21.09
C HIS A 568 31.68 21.35 22.45
N THR A 569 30.87 21.53 23.51
CA THR A 569 31.11 20.90 24.81
C THR A 569 30.14 19.73 25.04
N PHE A 570 30.63 18.64 25.63
CA PHE A 570 29.83 17.43 25.81
C PHE A 570 28.81 17.56 26.95
N PHE A 571 29.17 18.22 28.05
CA PHE A 571 28.36 18.25 29.27
C PHE A 571 27.14 19.18 29.21
N GLU A 572 27.17 20.24 28.39
CA GLU A 572 26.07 21.20 28.31
C GLU A 572 24.84 20.64 27.58
N TRP A 573 25.06 19.71 26.64
CA TRP A 573 24.02 19.14 25.77
C TRP A 573 23.69 17.67 26.06
N ILE A 574 24.25 17.09 27.13
CA ILE A 574 24.12 15.66 27.44
C ILE A 574 22.67 15.21 27.67
N ASN A 575 21.83 16.12 28.18
CA ASN A 575 20.42 15.87 28.48
C ASN A 575 19.49 16.38 27.37
N ALA A 576 20.01 16.82 26.23
CA ALA A 576 19.21 17.38 25.16
C ALA A 576 18.43 16.30 24.39
N GLY A 577 17.28 16.71 23.84
CA GLY A 577 16.67 15.97 22.74
C GLY A 577 17.57 16.09 21.53
N GLN A 578 17.69 15.02 20.76
CA GLN A 578 18.58 14.93 19.61
C GLN A 578 17.82 14.41 18.41
N TYR A 579 17.96 15.10 17.29
CA TYR A 579 17.53 14.68 15.97
C TYR A 579 18.76 14.56 15.07
N VAL A 580 18.89 13.44 14.35
CA VAL A 580 19.98 13.22 13.39
C VAL A 580 19.40 13.20 11.98
N ALA A 581 19.93 14.04 11.09
CA ALA A 581 19.48 14.12 9.70
C ALA A 581 19.62 12.74 9.03
N GLY A 582 18.54 12.26 8.40
CA GLY A 582 18.48 10.91 7.78
C GLY A 582 18.08 9.77 8.73
N SER A 583 17.67 10.07 9.97
CA SER A 583 17.03 9.10 10.88
C SER A 583 15.55 8.81 10.52
N GLU A 584 14.94 9.65 9.69
CA GLU A 584 13.63 9.44 9.05
C GLU A 584 13.71 8.18 8.16
N ARG A 585 13.19 7.05 8.66
CA ARG A 585 13.04 5.82 7.87
C ARG A 585 11.86 5.97 6.90
N GLY A 586 12.07 6.75 5.85
CA GLY A 586 11.31 6.69 4.60
C GLY A 586 12.25 6.27 3.48
N THR A 587 11.73 5.58 2.47
CA THR A 587 12.46 5.15 1.27
C THR A 587 13.02 6.33 0.44
N MET A 588 12.68 7.57 0.80
CA MET A 588 12.96 8.80 0.06
C MET A 588 14.09 9.70 0.60
N THR A 589 14.74 9.37 1.72
CA THR A 589 15.61 10.34 2.41
C THR A 589 17.05 10.44 1.86
N MET A 590 17.26 10.36 0.55
CA MET A 590 18.61 10.13 -0.03
C MET A 590 19.05 11.04 -1.19
N VAL A 591 18.27 12.06 -1.59
CA VAL A 591 18.55 12.78 -2.86
C VAL A 591 19.17 14.18 -2.72
N THR A 592 19.19 14.80 -1.54
CA THR A 592 19.98 16.02 -1.29
C THR A 592 20.83 15.82 -0.04
N GLN A 593 22.12 16.16 -0.04
CA GLN A 593 22.89 16.24 1.20
C GLN A 593 22.79 17.68 1.70
N GLY A 594 21.94 17.88 2.72
CA GLY A 594 21.84 19.16 3.43
C GLY A 594 23.11 19.47 4.22
N VAL A 595 23.31 20.74 4.56
CA VAL A 595 24.49 21.22 5.31
C VAL A 595 24.39 20.86 6.80
N ILE A 596 23.17 20.75 7.33
CA ILE A 596 22.93 20.44 8.74
C ILE A 596 22.87 18.91 8.93
N ARG A 597 23.58 18.40 9.95
CA ARG A 597 23.68 16.97 10.29
C ARG A 597 22.90 16.59 11.53
N GLU A 598 22.96 17.40 12.57
CA GLU A 598 22.29 17.09 13.84
C GLU A 598 21.68 18.35 14.46
N LEU A 599 20.57 18.15 15.15
CA LEU A 599 19.92 19.16 15.97
C LEU A 599 19.88 18.66 17.41
N HIS A 600 20.34 19.50 18.33
CA HIS A 600 20.14 19.30 19.77
C HIS A 600 19.21 20.38 20.29
N PHE A 601 18.22 20.01 21.07
CA PHE A 601 17.20 20.95 21.53
C PHE A 601 16.73 20.62 22.94
N GLY A 602 16.22 21.63 23.63
CA GLY A 602 15.67 21.48 24.97
C GLY A 602 15.43 22.83 25.63
N PHE A 603 15.44 22.83 26.95
CA PHE A 603 15.07 23.99 27.74
C PHE A 603 16.04 24.18 28.89
N ASP A 604 16.24 25.42 29.31
CA ASP A 604 16.56 25.74 30.71
C ASP A 604 15.32 26.35 31.39
N GLU A 605 15.45 26.89 32.60
CA GLU A 605 14.31 27.45 33.33
C GLU A 605 13.62 28.63 32.62
N GLN A 606 14.31 29.31 31.70
CA GLN A 606 13.86 30.58 31.13
C GLN A 606 13.91 30.63 29.60
N ARG A 607 14.64 29.72 28.95
CA ARG A 607 14.98 29.77 27.53
C ARG A 607 14.69 28.44 26.83
N PHE A 608 14.21 28.55 25.60
CA PHE A 608 14.32 27.49 24.60
C PHE A 608 15.73 27.50 24.03
N LEU A 609 16.36 26.33 23.96
CA LEU A 609 17.74 26.15 23.53
C LEU A 609 17.79 25.25 22.30
N LEU A 610 18.54 25.68 21.29
CA LEU A 610 18.78 24.92 20.06
C LEU A 610 20.26 24.97 19.71
N ARG A 611 20.80 23.83 19.31
CA ARG A 611 22.14 23.71 18.73
C ARG A 611 22.05 23.00 17.39
N VAL A 612 22.80 23.53 16.43
CA VAL A 612 22.86 23.08 15.04
C VAL A 612 24.29 22.66 14.73
N ASP A 613 24.44 21.38 14.36
CA ASP A 613 25.72 20.79 13.96
C ASP A 613 25.72 20.58 12.44
N THR A 614 26.76 21.04 11.77
CA THR A 614 26.92 20.94 10.31
C THR A 614 27.97 19.91 9.93
N VAL A 615 28.16 19.67 8.63
CA VAL A 615 29.11 18.65 8.11
C VAL A 615 30.54 18.83 8.65
N SER A 616 31.03 20.06 8.70
CA SER A 616 32.37 20.43 9.16
C SER A 616 32.30 21.32 10.41
N ARG A 617 32.39 22.64 10.24
CA ARG A 617 32.27 23.63 11.32
C ARG A 617 31.17 24.60 10.92
N ALA A 618 30.26 24.91 11.84
CA ALA A 618 29.13 25.78 11.55
C ALA A 618 29.55 27.14 10.97
N ALA A 619 30.65 27.72 11.46
CA ALA A 619 31.18 28.98 10.94
C ALA A 619 31.69 28.90 9.48
N GLU A 620 32.15 27.73 9.05
CA GLU A 620 32.63 27.49 7.68
C GLU A 620 31.46 27.06 6.78
N ASP A 621 30.53 26.26 7.28
CA ASP A 621 29.47 25.69 6.46
C ASP A 621 28.28 26.65 6.25
N LEU A 622 27.98 27.51 7.22
CA LEU A 622 26.84 28.44 7.16
C LEU A 622 27.22 29.81 6.57
N HIS A 623 28.46 30.01 6.12
CA HIS A 623 28.95 31.32 5.64
C HIS A 623 28.18 31.88 4.43
N ALA A 624 27.56 31.01 3.64
CA ALA A 624 26.78 31.37 2.45
C ALA A 624 25.25 31.42 2.72
N VAL A 625 24.81 31.07 3.93
CA VAL A 625 23.38 31.06 4.29
C VAL A 625 22.92 32.49 4.58
N GLU A 626 21.87 32.97 3.93
CA GLU A 626 21.34 34.32 4.21
C GLU A 626 20.55 34.34 5.53
N LEU A 627 19.77 33.28 5.77
CA LEU A 627 18.85 33.16 6.90
C LEU A 627 18.77 31.71 7.37
N LEU A 628 18.87 31.50 8.68
CA LEU A 628 18.45 30.25 9.33
C LEU A 628 17.15 30.54 10.09
N ARG A 629 16.08 29.86 9.70
CA ARG A 629 14.73 30.04 10.23
C ARG A 629 14.33 28.84 11.07
N ILE A 630 13.81 29.11 12.26
CA ILE A 630 13.15 28.12 13.11
C ILE A 630 11.66 28.43 13.10
N GLY A 631 10.87 27.63 12.40
CA GLY A 631 9.42 27.80 12.29
C GLY A 631 8.71 26.92 13.32
N PHE A 632 7.79 27.50 14.09
CA PHE A 632 6.97 26.77 15.05
C PHE A 632 5.59 26.48 14.43
N ALA A 633 5.19 25.21 14.48
CA ALA A 633 3.81 24.80 14.26
C ALA A 633 2.99 24.99 15.53
N GLU A 634 3.60 24.73 16.69
CA GLU A 634 3.08 25.08 18.00
C GLU A 634 4.23 25.68 18.84
N PRO A 635 4.10 26.89 19.39
CA PRO A 635 2.98 27.81 19.22
C PRO A 635 2.88 28.35 17.78
N ARG A 636 1.63 28.50 17.28
CA ARG A 636 1.35 29.00 15.93
C ARG A 636 1.83 30.43 15.72
N ASP A 637 2.16 30.74 14.47
CA ASP A 637 2.55 32.08 14.01
C ASP A 637 3.82 32.64 14.69
N VAL A 638 4.62 31.76 15.29
CA VAL A 638 5.92 32.09 15.92
C VAL A 638 7.06 31.56 15.07
N GLU A 639 8.10 32.37 14.92
CA GLU A 639 9.36 31.93 14.31
C GLU A 639 10.57 32.70 14.86
N ILE A 640 11.73 32.06 14.78
CA ILE A 640 13.02 32.68 15.09
C ILE A 640 13.81 32.80 13.79
N ARG A 641 14.33 34.00 13.52
CA ARG A 641 15.20 34.26 12.36
C ARG A 641 16.60 34.58 12.84
N VAL A 642 17.57 33.78 12.40
CA VAL A 642 18.99 34.01 12.63
C VAL A 642 19.60 34.57 11.35
N THR A 643 20.26 35.72 11.45
CA THR A 643 20.85 36.46 10.31
C THR A 643 22.25 36.96 10.67
N GLY A 644 23.00 37.44 9.67
CA GLY A 644 24.35 37.99 9.87
C GLY A 644 25.47 36.97 9.62
N PHE A 645 25.20 35.90 8.86
CA PHE A 645 26.20 34.91 8.47
C PHE A 645 27.19 35.42 7.41
N VAL A 646 26.70 36.19 6.43
CA VAL A 646 27.50 36.70 5.29
C VAL A 646 28.22 38.01 5.64
N ALA A 647 27.50 38.97 6.23
CA ALA A 647 28.02 40.27 6.62
C ALA A 647 27.26 40.85 7.82
N GLY A 648 27.98 41.16 8.90
CA GLY A 648 27.44 41.76 10.13
C GLY A 648 27.58 40.86 11.36
N PRO A 649 27.22 41.35 12.56
CA PRO A 649 27.16 40.52 13.75
C PRO A 649 26.00 39.53 13.66
N LEU A 650 26.21 38.30 14.11
CA LEU A 650 25.17 37.28 14.19
C LEU A 650 24.05 37.76 15.13
N GLN A 651 22.80 37.68 14.67
CA GLN A 651 21.63 38.12 15.43
C GLN A 651 20.51 37.09 15.34
N ALA A 652 19.85 36.82 16.47
CA ALA A 652 18.62 36.05 16.52
C ALA A 652 17.46 36.96 16.94
N ALA A 653 16.41 37.00 16.12
CA ALA A 653 15.21 37.79 16.38
C ALA A 653 13.97 36.90 16.35
N VAL A 654 13.06 37.15 17.30
CA VAL A 654 11.77 36.46 17.39
C VAL A 654 10.72 37.25 16.62
N PHE A 655 9.88 36.55 15.86
CA PHE A 655 8.73 37.11 15.16
C PHE A 655 7.46 36.38 15.60
N VAL A 656 6.41 37.15 15.84
CA VAL A 656 5.06 36.64 16.12
C VAL A 656 4.11 37.34 15.16
N ASN A 657 3.32 36.60 14.40
CA ASN A 657 2.48 37.14 13.31
C ASN A 657 3.27 38.02 12.33
N ASN A 658 4.49 37.60 11.96
CA ASN A 658 5.45 38.36 11.14
C ASN A 658 5.90 39.72 11.74
N LEU A 659 5.59 40.01 13.01
CA LEU A 659 6.04 41.21 13.71
C LEU A 659 7.21 40.90 14.63
N ARG A 660 8.31 41.65 14.46
CA ARG A 660 9.53 41.51 15.26
C ARG A 660 9.24 41.86 16.72
N GLN A 661 9.59 40.97 17.63
CA GLN A 661 9.48 41.18 19.07
C GLN A 661 10.67 41.97 19.61
N ALA A 662 10.46 42.65 20.75
CA ALA A 662 11.51 43.44 21.42
C ALA A 662 12.61 42.56 22.05
N ALA A 663 12.28 41.32 22.42
CA ALA A 663 13.24 40.37 22.97
C ALA A 663 14.11 39.75 21.87
N ALA A 664 15.43 39.90 21.99
CA ALA A 664 16.40 39.24 21.11
C ALA A 664 16.84 37.90 21.70
N GLY A 665 17.08 36.92 20.84
CA GLY A 665 17.72 35.66 21.23
C GLY A 665 19.23 35.83 21.36
N GLU A 666 19.84 35.07 22.27
CA GLU A 666 21.28 34.85 22.31
C GLU A 666 21.66 33.90 21.16
N VAL A 667 22.69 34.24 20.40
CA VAL A 667 23.21 33.35 19.36
C VAL A 667 24.72 33.44 19.29
N ALA A 668 25.38 32.28 19.14
CA ALA A 668 26.81 32.20 18.97
C ALA A 668 27.16 31.09 17.97
N MET A 669 28.21 31.31 17.18
CA MET A 669 28.66 30.37 16.16
C MET A 669 30.17 30.24 16.18
N ARG A 670 30.66 29.02 16.39
CA ARG A 670 32.08 28.66 16.16
C ARG A 670 32.16 27.29 15.50
N ARG A 671 32.29 26.23 16.31
CA ARG A 671 32.29 24.86 15.81
C ARG A 671 30.85 24.39 15.53
N VAL A 672 29.93 24.81 16.40
CA VAL A 672 28.49 24.61 16.28
C VAL A 672 27.80 25.97 16.31
N LEU A 673 26.54 26.03 15.88
CA LEU A 673 25.68 27.19 16.12
C LEU A 673 24.80 26.88 17.33
N GLU A 674 24.77 27.79 18.29
CA GLU A 674 23.93 27.71 19.48
C GLU A 674 23.01 28.92 19.55
N LEU A 675 21.78 28.68 20.00
CA LEU A 675 20.72 29.64 20.10
C LEU A 675 20.00 29.46 21.44
N GLY A 676 19.79 30.57 22.15
CA GLY A 676 18.97 30.62 23.36
C GLY A 676 17.94 31.74 23.26
N VAL A 677 16.65 31.41 23.34
CA VAL A 677 15.56 32.39 23.22
C VAL A 677 14.66 32.35 24.46
N PRO A 678 14.34 33.50 25.08
CA PRO A 678 13.45 33.53 26.22
C PRO A 678 12.07 32.91 25.91
N LEU A 679 11.60 32.00 26.77
CA LEU A 679 10.30 31.32 26.61
C LEU A 679 9.13 32.30 26.53
N ALA A 680 9.20 33.37 27.33
CA ALA A 680 8.20 34.44 27.33
C ALA A 680 8.09 35.15 25.97
N ALA A 681 9.19 35.25 25.21
CA ALA A 681 9.17 35.87 23.88
C ALA A 681 8.52 34.96 22.82
N LEU A 682 8.53 33.64 23.05
CA LEU A 682 7.90 32.64 22.18
C LEU A 682 6.45 32.35 22.57
N GLY A 683 5.96 32.87 23.70
CA GLY A 683 4.64 32.50 24.24
C GLY A 683 4.56 31.06 24.74
N ILE A 684 5.71 30.46 25.10
CA ILE A 684 5.79 29.08 25.61
C ILE A 684 5.72 29.12 27.14
N HIS A 685 4.87 28.27 27.71
CA HIS A 685 4.70 28.11 29.15
C HIS A 685 4.97 26.66 29.57
N ALA A 686 5.09 26.41 30.88
CA ALA A 686 5.21 25.04 31.39
C ALA A 686 4.04 24.18 30.89
N ASN A 687 4.34 22.97 30.42
CA ASN A 687 3.44 22.00 29.78
C ASN A 687 2.89 22.43 28.40
N SER A 688 3.34 23.53 27.81
CA SER A 688 3.01 23.84 26.42
C SER A 688 3.62 22.81 25.47
N ALA A 689 2.84 22.35 24.50
CA ALA A 689 3.38 21.63 23.35
C ALA A 689 4.24 22.57 22.51
N VAL A 690 5.38 22.07 22.04
CA VAL A 690 6.32 22.78 21.18
C VAL A 690 6.60 21.88 19.99
N GLU A 691 6.26 22.35 18.80
CA GLU A 691 6.47 21.64 17.55
C GLU A 691 7.17 22.56 16.56
N PHE A 692 8.35 22.20 16.07
CA PHE A 692 9.17 23.09 15.24
C PHE A 692 9.98 22.38 14.15
N PHE A 693 10.48 23.15 13.19
CA PHE A 693 11.48 22.75 12.20
C PHE A 693 12.53 23.85 12.04
N VAL A 694 13.68 23.48 11.47
CA VAL A 694 14.81 24.37 11.16
C VAL A 694 15.02 24.34 9.65
N GLU A 695 15.10 25.51 9.01
CA GLU A 695 15.41 25.63 7.58
C GLU A 695 16.47 26.70 7.32
N THR A 696 17.28 26.50 6.28
CA THR A 696 18.20 27.51 5.77
C THR A 696 17.67 28.06 4.46
N VAL A 697 17.69 29.38 4.32
CA VAL A 697 17.24 30.11 3.12
C VAL A 697 18.45 30.80 2.49
N ASP A 698 18.59 30.62 1.17
CA ASP A 698 19.59 31.29 0.33
C ASP A 698 18.89 31.84 -0.92
N SER A 699 19.14 33.09 -1.27
CA SER A 699 18.62 33.75 -2.46
C SER A 699 17.08 33.71 -2.56
N GLY A 700 16.40 33.70 -1.41
CA GLY A 700 14.94 33.61 -1.30
C GLY A 700 14.34 32.22 -1.56
N GLN A 701 15.17 31.16 -1.70
CA GLN A 701 14.72 29.77 -1.82
C GLN A 701 15.17 28.93 -0.62
N ASN A 702 14.38 27.91 -0.27
CA ASN A 702 14.72 26.98 0.80
C ASN A 702 15.87 26.06 0.34
N ALA A 703 17.04 26.21 0.98
CA ALA A 703 18.24 25.45 0.65
C ALA A 703 18.36 24.12 1.42
N ASP A 704 17.89 24.08 2.67
CA ASP A 704 17.88 22.88 3.52
C ASP A 704 16.77 22.98 4.58
N ARG A 705 16.16 21.87 4.99
CA ARG A 705 15.12 21.81 6.03
C ARG A 705 15.22 20.52 6.84
N LEU A 706 15.16 20.66 8.17
CA LEU A 706 15.18 19.55 9.14
C LEU A 706 14.08 19.71 10.21
N PRO A 707 13.35 18.64 10.56
CA PRO A 707 13.27 17.37 9.83
C PRO A 707 12.86 17.60 8.37
N ARG A 708 13.30 16.75 7.42
CA ARG A 708 12.94 16.93 6.01
C ARG A 708 11.45 16.72 5.83
N GLU A 709 10.93 15.73 6.54
CA GLU A 709 9.51 15.46 6.69
C GLU A 709 9.11 15.45 8.17
N GLY A 710 7.97 16.05 8.50
CA GLY A 710 7.49 16.18 9.89
C GLY A 710 8.04 17.39 10.66
N LEU A 711 7.96 17.29 11.99
CA LEU A 711 8.30 18.33 12.98
C LEU A 711 8.99 17.68 14.18
N ILE A 712 9.90 18.41 14.84
CA ILE A 712 10.40 18.05 16.15
C ILE A 712 9.35 18.43 17.19
N SER A 713 8.88 17.45 17.97
CA SER A 713 7.78 17.61 18.91
C SER A 713 8.23 17.33 20.34
N LEU A 714 8.03 18.28 21.25
CA LEU A 714 8.36 18.14 22.65
C LEU A 714 7.41 18.96 23.53
N THR A 715 7.39 18.67 24.83
CA THR A 715 6.62 19.45 25.80
C THR A 715 7.55 20.30 26.64
N CYS A 716 7.22 21.57 26.82
CA CYS A 716 7.97 22.45 27.71
C CYS A 716 7.88 21.93 29.16
N PRO A 717 8.99 21.60 29.81
CA PRO A 717 8.99 21.01 31.14
C PRO A 717 8.44 21.95 32.22
N SER A 718 7.83 21.38 33.25
CA SER A 718 7.50 22.11 34.48
C SER A 718 8.72 22.26 35.39
N LYS A 719 8.60 23.01 36.49
CA LYS A 719 9.67 23.14 37.50
C LYS A 719 10.06 21.82 38.16
N ASP A 720 9.20 20.79 38.06
CA ASP A 720 9.41 19.47 38.66
C ASP A 720 10.08 18.48 37.69
N PHE A 721 10.57 18.96 36.53
CA PHE A 721 11.07 18.12 35.45
C PHE A 721 12.16 17.12 35.87
N GLU A 722 13.14 17.58 36.65
CA GLU A 722 14.20 16.71 37.15
C GLU A 722 13.67 15.64 38.11
N TYR A 723 12.67 15.97 38.92
CA TYR A 723 12.02 15.02 39.84
C TYR A 723 11.18 13.98 39.09
N LEU A 724 10.47 14.38 38.04
CA LEU A 724 9.64 13.50 37.20
C LEU A 724 10.50 12.50 36.42
N MET A 725 11.66 12.92 35.89
CA MET A 725 12.56 12.04 35.13
C MET A 725 13.34 11.05 36.01
N TRP A 726 13.49 11.31 37.31
CA TRP A 726 14.10 10.39 38.28
C TRP A 726 13.16 9.23 38.70
N GLN A 727 11.85 9.36 38.48
CA GLN A 727 10.85 8.33 38.80
C GLN A 727 10.46 7.45 37.60
N ALA A 728 10.87 7.84 36.38
CA ALA A 728 10.46 7.24 35.10
C ALA A 728 11.42 6.18 34.56
#